data_AF-A0A3B6B278-F1
#
_entry.id   AF-A0A3B6B278-F1
#
_cell.length_a   1.000
_cell.length_b   1.000
_cell.length_c   1.000
_cell.angle_alpha   90.00
_cell.angle_beta   90.00
_cell.angle_gamma   90.00
#
_symmetry.space_group_name_H-M   'P 1'
#
loop_
_entity.id
_entity.type
_entity.pdbx_description
1 polymer ?
#
loop_
_entity_poly.entity_id
_entity_poly.type
_entity_poly.pdbx_seq_one_letter_code
_entity_poly.pdbx_strand_id
1 'polypeptide(L)'
;MGPGTASASWGLQLGVVLVFLLASGCQGLSHEGWLLLALKSQMIDSYHHLDNWNPKDPSPCAWSGVNCSSSSSSSRLAVVSLNVSNMNLSGTVGPGIGGLTELTSLDLSFNEFSGAIPPDIGNCSKLVLLNLNNNNFDGTIPPELGKLAMLTGCNLCNNRLHGPIPDEIGNMSSLQDLVGYSNNLSGSIPHSVGKLKHLKTIRLGQNLISGSIPAEIGECRNLTVFGLAQNKLEGPLPKEIGRLGLMTDLILWGNQLSGPLPPEIGNCTNLRTIALYDNDLVGPIPAAIGNITYLEKLYLYRNSINGTIPSEIGKLSFAEEVDFSENFLTGGIPKELGNIPGLYLLYLFQNQLTGFIPSELCGLRNLSKLDLSINSLTGPIPAGFQYMTKLIQLQLFNNMLSGDIPPRFGIYSRLWVVDFSNNNITGQIPRDLCRQSNLILLNLGSNKLTGNIPHRITSCKSLVQLRLSDNSLTGSFSTDLCNLVNLTTIELARNKFNGPIPPQIGNCNALQRLNLANNYFTSELPREIGKLSKLVVFNISSNRLGGSIPLEIFNCTTLQRLDLSQNSFEGSLPNEVGRLPQLELLSFADNRLSGQMPPILGKLSHLTALQIGGNQFSGGIPKELGLLSSLQIAMNLSYNNLSGNIPSELGSLALLESLFLNNNNLTGEIPDTFVNLSSLLQLNVSYNNLTGTLPPVPLFDNMVVTSFIGNRGLCGGQLGKCGSESPSSSQASDSVSRPMGKIIAIIAAIIGGVSLILIAILLHHMRKPLETVAPLQDKQILSAGSNIPVSAKDAYTFQELVSATNNFDDSCVIGRGACGTVYKAVLKPGQIIAVKKLASNREGSNTDNSFRAEIMTLGKIRHRNIVKLYGFIYHQGANLLLYEYMPRGSLGELLHGESSSSLDWETRFTIALGAAEGLSYLHHDCKPRIIHRDIKSNNILLDDNFEAHVGDFGLAKSMRTP
;
A
#
# COMPACT_ATOMS: atom_id res chain seq x y z
N MET A 1 -26.64 -121.34 20.38
CA MET A 1 -27.44 -120.38 21.16
C MET A 1 -27.74 -119.21 20.24
N GLY A 2 -29.01 -118.96 19.95
CA GLY A 2 -29.44 -117.94 18.97
C GLY A 2 -29.39 -116.51 19.51
N PRO A 3 -30.21 -115.60 18.97
CA PRO A 3 -30.30 -115.23 17.54
C PRO A 3 -30.42 -113.69 17.37
N GLY A 4 -30.51 -113.19 16.14
CA GLY A 4 -31.06 -111.86 15.84
C GLY A 4 -30.48 -111.23 14.58
N THR A 5 -31.04 -111.46 13.38
CA THR A 5 -32.04 -110.59 12.69
C THR A 5 -31.48 -109.20 12.30
N ALA A 6 -31.67 -108.63 11.11
CA ALA A 6 -32.28 -109.02 9.84
C ALA A 6 -31.98 -107.90 8.80
N SER A 7 -32.10 -108.25 7.52
CA SER A 7 -32.52 -107.46 6.34
C SER A 7 -32.05 -106.01 6.10
N ALA A 8 -31.35 -105.86 4.97
CA ALA A 8 -31.70 -105.04 3.79
C ALA A 8 -31.93 -103.52 3.90
N SER A 9 -31.13 -102.73 3.18
CA SER A 9 -31.53 -102.23 1.84
C SER A 9 -30.35 -101.58 1.12
N TRP A 10 -30.04 -102.07 -0.08
CA TRP A 10 -29.24 -101.37 -1.08
C TRP A 10 -30.22 -100.51 -1.87
N GLY A 11 -30.26 -99.21 -1.62
CA GLY A 11 -31.22 -98.34 -2.29
C GLY A 11 -31.22 -96.90 -1.81
N LEU A 12 -30.05 -96.28 -1.61
CA LEU A 12 -29.99 -94.84 -1.36
C LEU A 12 -28.63 -94.20 -1.65
N GLN A 13 -27.85 -94.74 -2.60
CA GLN A 13 -26.58 -94.14 -3.04
C GLN A 13 -26.69 -93.26 -4.31
N LEU A 14 -27.88 -93.03 -4.85
CA LEU A 14 -28.08 -92.05 -5.96
C LEU A 14 -28.88 -90.79 -5.59
N GLY A 15 -29.51 -90.74 -4.41
CA GLY A 15 -30.34 -89.59 -4.02
C GLY A 15 -29.61 -88.46 -3.29
N VAL A 16 -28.47 -88.73 -2.64
CA VAL A 16 -27.79 -87.75 -1.78
C VAL A 16 -26.77 -86.89 -2.54
N VAL A 17 -26.28 -87.34 -3.69
CA VAL A 17 -25.37 -86.53 -4.54
C VAL A 17 -26.13 -85.56 -5.43
N LEU A 18 -27.40 -85.84 -5.78
CA LEU A 18 -28.20 -84.92 -6.62
C LEU A 18 -28.87 -83.79 -5.82
N VAL A 19 -29.07 -83.95 -4.51
CA VAL A 19 -29.66 -82.90 -3.65
C VAL A 19 -28.62 -81.88 -3.15
N PHE A 20 -27.34 -82.25 -3.08
CA PHE A 20 -26.25 -81.28 -2.84
C PHE A 20 -25.80 -80.51 -4.09
N LEU A 21 -26.27 -80.89 -5.29
CA LEU A 21 -26.11 -80.08 -6.51
C LEU A 21 -27.22 -79.03 -6.69
N LEU A 22 -28.20 -78.99 -5.79
CA LEU A 22 -29.13 -77.86 -5.61
C LEU A 22 -28.75 -77.02 -4.38
N ALA A 23 -27.46 -77.02 -4.01
CA ALA A 23 -26.89 -76.02 -3.15
C ALA A 23 -27.09 -74.65 -3.82
N SER A 24 -28.05 -73.92 -3.28
CA SER A 24 -28.20 -72.47 -3.30
C SER A 24 -26.98 -71.79 -3.90
N GLY A 25 -27.10 -71.28 -5.12
CA GLY A 25 -26.04 -70.50 -5.75
C GLY A 25 -25.64 -69.39 -4.79
N CYS A 26 -24.46 -69.52 -4.17
CA CYS A 26 -23.84 -68.44 -3.44
C CYS A 26 -23.52 -67.37 -4.49
N GLN A 27 -24.45 -66.44 -4.71
CA GLN A 27 -24.18 -65.26 -5.52
C GLN A 27 -23.21 -64.41 -4.71
N GLY A 28 -21.91 -64.66 -4.91
CA GLY A 28 -20.87 -63.79 -4.37
C GLY A 28 -21.01 -62.38 -4.93
N LEU A 29 -20.60 -61.39 -4.13
CA LEU A 29 -20.58 -59.98 -4.53
C LEU A 29 -19.98 -59.81 -5.93
N SER A 30 -20.66 -59.04 -6.77
CA SER A 30 -20.17 -58.73 -8.12
C SER A 30 -18.73 -58.17 -8.12
N HIS A 31 -18.02 -58.34 -9.24
CA HIS A 31 -16.64 -57.84 -9.36
C HIS A 31 -16.53 -56.32 -9.10
N GLU A 32 -17.49 -55.52 -9.58
CA GLU A 32 -17.55 -54.08 -9.31
C GLU A 32 -17.77 -53.78 -7.83
N GLY A 33 -18.55 -54.61 -7.12
CA GLY A 33 -18.67 -54.51 -5.68
C GLY A 33 -17.34 -54.74 -4.95
N TRP A 34 -16.52 -55.69 -5.41
CA TRP A 34 -15.17 -55.88 -4.86
C TRP A 34 -14.25 -54.68 -5.11
N LEU A 35 -14.31 -54.08 -6.30
CA LEU A 35 -13.56 -52.86 -6.62
C LEU A 35 -13.97 -51.69 -5.72
N LEU A 36 -15.27 -51.51 -5.49
CA LEU A 36 -15.79 -50.51 -4.57
C LEU A 36 -15.36 -50.77 -3.12
N LEU A 37 -15.36 -52.01 -2.63
CA LEU A 37 -14.82 -52.32 -1.30
C LEU A 37 -13.31 -52.07 -1.21
N ALA A 38 -12.56 -52.33 -2.28
CA ALA A 38 -11.14 -52.01 -2.36
C ALA A 38 -10.91 -50.48 -2.34
N LEU A 39 -11.80 -49.69 -2.93
CA LEU A 39 -11.80 -48.23 -2.80
C LEU A 39 -12.13 -47.79 -1.36
N LYS A 40 -13.19 -48.34 -0.76
CA LYS A 40 -13.60 -48.03 0.61
C LYS A 40 -12.50 -48.30 1.63
N SER A 41 -11.64 -49.30 1.41
CA SER A 41 -10.53 -49.59 2.34
C SER A 41 -9.44 -48.52 2.36
N GLN A 42 -9.37 -47.66 1.35
CA GLN A 42 -8.46 -46.50 1.28
C GLN A 42 -9.12 -45.20 1.78
N MET A 43 -10.44 -45.23 2.01
CA MET A 43 -11.23 -44.10 2.50
C MET A 43 -11.37 -44.18 4.02
N ILE A 44 -11.39 -43.02 4.66
CA ILE A 44 -11.70 -42.88 6.07
C ILE A 44 -13.08 -42.24 6.17
N ASP A 45 -14.03 -42.98 6.75
CA ASP A 45 -15.43 -42.60 6.89
C ASP A 45 -15.78 -42.45 8.38
N SER A 46 -15.46 -41.29 8.96
CA SER A 46 -15.67 -41.03 10.40
C SER A 46 -17.14 -40.88 10.78
N TYR A 47 -18.02 -40.65 9.80
CA TYR A 47 -19.45 -40.41 10.01
C TYR A 47 -20.32 -41.59 9.56
N HIS A 48 -19.70 -42.70 9.18
CA HIS A 48 -20.39 -43.95 8.85
C HIS A 48 -21.36 -43.84 7.67
N HIS A 49 -21.09 -42.96 6.70
CA HIS A 49 -21.94 -42.76 5.51
C HIS A 49 -21.94 -43.96 4.55
N LEU A 50 -20.87 -44.75 4.56
CA LEU A 50 -20.64 -45.90 3.68
C LEU A 50 -20.88 -47.24 4.39
N ASP A 51 -21.45 -47.26 5.60
CA ASP A 51 -21.68 -48.49 6.38
C ASP A 51 -22.57 -49.52 5.67
N ASN A 52 -23.44 -49.09 4.74
CA ASN A 52 -24.25 -50.01 3.93
C ASN A 52 -23.49 -50.68 2.78
N TRP A 53 -22.19 -50.41 2.60
CA TRP A 53 -21.35 -51.12 1.63
C TRP A 53 -20.96 -52.50 2.20
N ASN A 54 -21.86 -53.46 2.05
CA ASN A 54 -21.76 -54.75 2.72
C ASN A 54 -21.24 -55.86 1.78
N PRO A 55 -20.13 -56.55 2.10
CA PRO A 55 -19.57 -57.62 1.26
C PRO A 55 -20.48 -58.84 1.09
N LYS A 56 -21.55 -58.95 1.89
CA LYS A 56 -22.54 -60.03 1.79
C LYS A 56 -23.62 -59.77 0.74
N ASP A 57 -23.71 -58.54 0.21
CA ASP A 57 -24.70 -58.20 -0.80
C ASP A 57 -24.31 -58.84 -2.15
N PRO A 58 -25.28 -59.29 -2.97
CA PRO A 58 -24.98 -59.84 -4.29
C PRO A 58 -24.53 -58.75 -5.29
N SER A 59 -24.88 -57.48 -5.03
CA SER A 59 -24.63 -56.35 -5.91
C SER A 59 -24.46 -55.03 -5.13
N PRO A 60 -23.57 -54.12 -5.56
CA PRO A 60 -23.38 -52.82 -4.94
C PRO A 60 -24.47 -51.79 -5.30
N CYS A 61 -25.44 -52.12 -6.14
CA CYS A 61 -26.41 -51.15 -6.67
C CYS A 61 -27.38 -50.57 -5.64
N ALA A 62 -27.40 -51.09 -4.41
CA ALA A 62 -28.16 -50.55 -3.28
C ALA A 62 -27.28 -49.78 -2.29
N TRP A 63 -25.97 -49.67 -2.54
CA TRP A 63 -25.03 -48.99 -1.68
C TRP A 63 -25.16 -47.47 -1.80
N SER A 64 -24.91 -46.78 -0.69
CA SER A 64 -24.98 -45.31 -0.64
C SER A 64 -24.01 -44.73 -1.66
N GLY A 65 -24.53 -43.83 -2.51
CA GLY A 65 -23.73 -43.17 -3.55
C GLY A 65 -23.49 -43.99 -4.82
N VAL A 66 -23.91 -45.26 -4.89
CA VAL A 66 -23.73 -46.12 -6.08
C VAL A 66 -25.03 -46.15 -6.88
N ASN A 67 -24.94 -45.88 -8.18
CA ASN A 67 -26.06 -46.02 -9.11
C ASN A 67 -25.66 -46.92 -10.29
N CYS A 68 -26.55 -47.82 -10.66
CA CYS A 68 -26.32 -48.83 -11.68
C CYS A 68 -27.24 -48.67 -12.90
N SER A 69 -26.84 -49.25 -14.02
CA SER A 69 -27.64 -49.30 -15.25
C SER A 69 -29.02 -49.93 -15.00
N SER A 70 -30.10 -49.31 -15.47
CA SER A 70 -31.42 -49.96 -15.52
C SER A 70 -31.47 -50.97 -16.66
N SER A 71 -31.55 -52.27 -16.39
CA SER A 71 -31.58 -53.30 -17.45
C SER A 71 -33.00 -53.77 -17.78
N SER A 72 -33.36 -53.72 -19.07
CA SER A 72 -34.36 -54.59 -19.69
C SER A 72 -33.74 -55.62 -20.67
N SER A 73 -32.40 -55.72 -20.78
CA SER A 73 -31.75 -56.57 -21.79
C SER A 73 -30.41 -57.21 -21.40
N SER A 74 -29.81 -56.88 -20.25
CA SER A 74 -28.56 -57.49 -19.74
C SER A 74 -28.78 -58.15 -18.38
N SER A 75 -28.31 -59.38 -18.19
CA SER A 75 -28.48 -60.17 -16.97
C SER A 75 -27.60 -59.72 -15.78
N ARG A 76 -26.85 -58.60 -15.91
CA ARG A 76 -26.05 -58.00 -14.84
C ARG A 76 -26.19 -56.48 -14.85
N LEU A 77 -26.46 -55.89 -13.68
CA LEU A 77 -26.47 -54.44 -13.46
C LEU A 77 -25.02 -53.96 -13.31
N ALA A 78 -24.61 -52.94 -14.07
CA ALA A 78 -23.26 -52.37 -13.99
C ALA A 78 -23.29 -51.00 -13.30
N VAL A 79 -22.25 -50.65 -12.55
CA VAL A 79 -22.11 -49.35 -11.86
C VAL A 79 -21.84 -48.25 -12.89
N VAL A 80 -22.79 -47.33 -13.04
CA VAL A 80 -22.73 -46.22 -14.01
C VAL A 80 -22.46 -44.87 -13.35
N SER A 81 -22.65 -44.74 -12.04
CA SER A 81 -22.33 -43.51 -11.31
C SER A 81 -21.92 -43.81 -9.87
N LEU A 82 -20.87 -43.12 -9.42
CA LEU A 82 -20.41 -43.10 -8.04
C LEU A 82 -20.42 -41.65 -7.55
N ASN A 83 -21.31 -41.34 -6.60
CA ASN A 83 -21.42 -40.03 -5.96
C ASN A 83 -21.32 -40.19 -4.45
N VAL A 84 -20.15 -39.83 -3.91
CA VAL A 84 -19.89 -39.78 -2.46
C VAL A 84 -19.53 -38.36 -2.03
N SER A 85 -20.07 -37.36 -2.73
CA SER A 85 -19.84 -35.95 -2.44
C SER A 85 -20.45 -35.51 -1.10
N ASN A 86 -19.82 -34.53 -0.44
CA ASN A 86 -20.32 -33.92 0.81
C ASN A 86 -20.59 -34.96 1.93
N MET A 87 -19.72 -35.97 2.05
CA MET A 87 -19.80 -37.02 3.07
C MET A 87 -18.68 -36.91 4.12
N ASN A 88 -17.86 -35.86 4.06
CA ASN A 88 -16.71 -35.65 4.94
C ASN A 88 -15.74 -36.85 4.97
N LEU A 89 -15.55 -37.49 3.82
CA LEU A 89 -14.65 -38.62 3.64
C LEU A 89 -13.21 -38.12 3.51
N SER A 90 -12.25 -38.79 4.16
CA SER A 90 -10.81 -38.52 3.99
C SER A 90 -10.07 -39.77 3.50
N GLY A 91 -8.74 -39.75 3.45
CA GLY A 91 -7.92 -40.84 2.91
C GLY A 91 -7.52 -40.60 1.45
N THR A 92 -7.38 -41.67 0.66
CA THR A 92 -6.96 -41.60 -0.75
C THR A 92 -7.92 -42.37 -1.65
N VAL A 93 -7.90 -42.07 -2.96
CA VAL A 93 -8.64 -42.84 -3.97
C VAL A 93 -7.67 -43.86 -4.57
N GLY A 94 -8.02 -45.14 -4.51
CA GLY A 94 -7.17 -46.21 -5.04
C GLY A 94 -7.34 -46.47 -6.56
N PRO A 95 -6.44 -47.25 -7.17
CA PRO A 95 -6.49 -47.59 -8.60
C PRO A 95 -7.70 -48.44 -9.00
N GLY A 96 -8.40 -49.05 -8.03
CA GLY A 96 -9.60 -49.86 -8.26
C GLY A 96 -10.73 -49.11 -8.99
N ILE A 97 -10.71 -47.78 -8.98
CA ILE A 97 -11.65 -46.94 -9.75
C ILE A 97 -11.59 -47.23 -11.26
N GLY A 98 -10.41 -47.54 -11.79
CA GLY A 98 -10.21 -47.82 -13.22
C GLY A 98 -10.84 -49.13 -13.69
N GLY A 99 -11.28 -49.99 -12.78
CA GLY A 99 -12.01 -51.22 -13.10
C GLY A 99 -13.51 -51.00 -13.32
N LEU A 100 -14.07 -49.84 -12.95
CA LEU A 100 -15.48 -49.49 -13.16
C LEU A 100 -15.69 -48.97 -14.61
N THR A 101 -15.48 -49.86 -15.59
CA THR A 101 -15.43 -49.48 -17.02
C THR A 101 -16.74 -48.91 -17.59
N GLU A 102 -17.87 -49.16 -16.93
CA GLU A 102 -19.20 -48.63 -17.30
C GLU A 102 -19.52 -47.27 -16.65
N LEU A 103 -18.59 -46.72 -15.86
CA LEU A 103 -18.80 -45.48 -15.12
C LEU A 103 -18.94 -44.27 -16.07
N THR A 104 -20.04 -43.54 -15.91
CA THR A 104 -20.38 -42.32 -16.65
C THR A 104 -20.25 -41.06 -15.80
N SER A 105 -20.36 -41.17 -14.47
CA SER A 105 -20.24 -40.05 -13.54
C SER A 105 -19.46 -40.45 -12.29
N LEU A 106 -18.44 -39.65 -11.96
CA LEU A 106 -17.67 -39.76 -10.72
C LEU A 106 -17.71 -38.43 -9.97
N ASP A 107 -18.33 -38.41 -8.80
CA ASP A 107 -18.40 -37.23 -7.93
C ASP A 107 -17.86 -37.54 -6.54
N LEU A 108 -16.69 -36.96 -6.26
CA LEU A 108 -15.98 -37.05 -4.98
C LEU A 108 -15.91 -35.69 -4.29
N SER A 109 -16.64 -34.68 -4.78
CA SER A 109 -16.48 -33.29 -4.38
C SER A 109 -16.87 -33.00 -2.91
N PHE A 110 -16.34 -31.90 -2.36
CA PHE A 110 -16.64 -31.45 -0.98
C PHE A 110 -16.34 -32.53 0.08
N ASN A 111 -15.12 -33.06 0.05
CA ASN A 111 -14.60 -34.03 1.00
C ASN A 111 -13.17 -33.61 1.41
N GLU A 112 -12.45 -34.50 2.08
CA GLU A 112 -11.07 -34.31 2.52
C GLU A 112 -10.09 -35.30 1.85
N PHE A 113 -10.44 -35.83 0.67
CA PHE A 113 -9.58 -36.77 -0.06
C PHE A 113 -8.23 -36.16 -0.37
N SER A 114 -7.17 -36.93 -0.18
CA SER A 114 -5.76 -36.52 -0.31
C SER A 114 -4.98 -37.48 -1.22
N GLY A 115 -3.72 -37.16 -1.49
CA GLY A 115 -2.86 -37.91 -2.40
C GLY A 115 -3.13 -37.59 -3.87
N ALA A 116 -2.40 -38.27 -4.75
CA ALA A 116 -2.48 -38.04 -6.19
C ALA A 116 -3.79 -38.57 -6.78
N ILE A 117 -4.28 -37.91 -7.85
CA ILE A 117 -5.36 -38.43 -8.68
C ILE A 117 -4.86 -39.74 -9.35
N PRO A 118 -5.55 -40.88 -9.19
CA PRO A 118 -5.10 -42.14 -9.78
C PRO A 118 -5.10 -42.09 -11.32
N PRO A 119 -3.98 -42.43 -12.00
CA PRO A 119 -3.93 -42.52 -13.45
C PRO A 119 -4.95 -43.50 -14.05
N ASP A 120 -5.32 -44.53 -13.29
CA ASP A 120 -6.28 -45.57 -13.68
C ASP A 120 -7.69 -45.02 -13.97
N ILE A 121 -8.04 -43.80 -13.51
CA ILE A 121 -9.28 -43.12 -13.91
C ILE A 121 -9.37 -43.02 -15.44
N GLY A 122 -8.25 -42.93 -16.15
CA GLY A 122 -8.19 -42.93 -17.61
C GLY A 122 -8.72 -44.21 -18.28
N ASN A 123 -8.94 -45.30 -17.54
CA ASN A 123 -9.54 -46.53 -18.05
C ASN A 123 -11.08 -46.49 -18.09
N CYS A 124 -11.71 -45.52 -17.42
CA CYS A 124 -13.17 -45.34 -17.42
C CYS A 124 -13.65 -44.65 -18.71
N SER A 125 -13.50 -45.30 -19.87
CA SER A 125 -13.70 -44.66 -21.19
C SER A 125 -15.10 -44.09 -21.46
N LYS A 126 -16.10 -44.48 -20.68
CA LYS A 126 -17.49 -43.97 -20.75
C LYS A 126 -17.76 -42.77 -19.85
N LEU A 127 -16.74 -42.28 -19.11
CA LEU A 127 -16.89 -41.19 -18.17
C LEU A 127 -17.25 -39.88 -18.89
N VAL A 128 -18.33 -39.25 -18.44
CA VAL A 128 -18.90 -37.99 -18.95
C VAL A 128 -18.64 -36.85 -17.96
N LEU A 129 -18.72 -37.13 -16.65
CA LEU A 129 -18.54 -36.16 -15.58
C LEU A 129 -17.49 -36.64 -14.56
N LEU A 130 -16.53 -35.78 -14.27
CA LEU A 130 -15.52 -35.97 -13.23
C LEU A 130 -15.47 -34.73 -12.31
N ASN A 131 -15.98 -34.88 -11.08
CA ASN A 131 -15.98 -33.85 -10.04
C ASN A 131 -15.08 -34.26 -8.88
N LEU A 132 -13.95 -33.56 -8.71
CA LEU A 132 -12.98 -33.75 -7.63
C LEU A 132 -12.79 -32.48 -6.79
N ASN A 133 -13.59 -31.44 -7.02
CA ASN A 133 -13.40 -30.14 -6.41
C ASN A 133 -13.59 -30.12 -4.89
N ASN A 134 -12.95 -29.15 -4.22
CA ASN A 134 -13.03 -28.97 -2.78
C ASN A 134 -12.58 -30.22 -2.01
N ASN A 135 -11.32 -30.61 -2.24
CA ASN A 135 -10.62 -31.72 -1.58
C ASN A 135 -9.17 -31.30 -1.29
N ASN A 136 -8.35 -32.27 -0.87
CA ASN A 136 -6.91 -32.12 -0.61
C ASN A 136 -6.05 -32.89 -1.63
N PHE A 137 -6.56 -33.17 -2.85
CA PHE A 137 -5.78 -33.90 -3.87
C PHE A 137 -4.49 -33.14 -4.19
N ASP A 138 -3.37 -33.85 -4.23
CA ASP A 138 -2.05 -33.32 -4.59
C ASP A 138 -1.49 -34.05 -5.82
N GLY A 139 -0.18 -33.92 -6.07
CA GLY A 139 0.44 -34.48 -7.28
C GLY A 139 0.08 -33.70 -8.56
N THR A 140 0.42 -34.29 -9.70
CA THR A 140 0.17 -33.73 -11.03
C THR A 140 -1.16 -34.22 -11.60
N ILE A 141 -1.73 -33.47 -12.54
CA ILE A 141 -2.86 -33.96 -13.35
C ILE A 141 -2.35 -35.14 -14.22
N PRO A 142 -2.90 -36.36 -14.09
CA PRO A 142 -2.43 -37.51 -14.84
C PRO A 142 -2.68 -37.34 -16.36
N PRO A 143 -1.67 -37.52 -17.22
CA PRO A 143 -1.84 -37.51 -18.68
C PRO A 143 -2.88 -38.51 -19.19
N GLU A 144 -3.08 -39.62 -18.46
CA GLU A 144 -4.07 -40.66 -18.75
C GLU A 144 -5.51 -40.15 -18.79
N LEU A 145 -5.83 -39.03 -18.12
CA LEU A 145 -7.14 -38.39 -18.26
C LEU A 145 -7.45 -38.01 -19.71
N GLY A 146 -6.43 -37.76 -20.53
CA GLY A 146 -6.57 -37.52 -21.97
C GLY A 146 -7.20 -38.66 -22.77
N LYS A 147 -7.30 -39.88 -22.19
CA LYS A 147 -7.99 -41.03 -22.81
C LYS A 147 -9.52 -40.93 -22.74
N LEU A 148 -10.06 -40.05 -21.90
CA LEU A 148 -11.49 -39.94 -21.63
C LEU A 148 -12.22 -39.13 -22.71
N ALA A 149 -12.34 -39.71 -23.91
CA ALA A 149 -12.91 -39.04 -25.07
C ALA A 149 -14.40 -38.62 -24.92
N MET A 150 -15.14 -39.24 -24.00
CA MET A 150 -16.55 -38.91 -23.71
C MET A 150 -16.72 -37.84 -22.61
N LEU A 151 -15.63 -37.42 -21.95
CA LEU A 151 -15.71 -36.50 -20.82
C LEU A 151 -16.18 -35.13 -21.30
N THR A 152 -17.27 -34.63 -20.71
CA THR A 152 -17.82 -33.30 -21.00
C THR A 152 -17.52 -32.31 -19.88
N GLY A 153 -17.46 -32.75 -18.63
CA GLY A 153 -17.19 -31.90 -17.47
C GLY A 153 -16.05 -32.43 -16.62
N CYS A 154 -15.02 -31.61 -16.41
CA CYS A 154 -13.88 -31.90 -15.55
C CYS A 154 -13.71 -30.76 -14.54
N ASN A 155 -13.98 -31.04 -13.26
CA ASN A 155 -13.87 -30.07 -12.17
C ASN A 155 -12.85 -30.53 -11.12
N LEU A 156 -11.74 -29.80 -11.05
CA LEU A 156 -10.56 -30.05 -10.22
C LEU A 156 -10.28 -28.90 -9.22
N CYS A 157 -11.16 -27.90 -9.14
CA CYS A 157 -10.86 -26.67 -8.39
C CYS A 157 -10.74 -26.88 -6.87
N ASN A 158 -10.07 -25.95 -6.19
CA ASN A 158 -9.86 -25.99 -4.74
C ASN A 158 -9.22 -27.30 -4.26
N ASN A 159 -8.02 -27.58 -4.76
CA ASN A 159 -7.17 -28.71 -4.39
C ASN A 159 -5.71 -28.23 -4.23
N ARG A 160 -4.75 -29.16 -4.15
CA ARG A 160 -3.30 -28.90 -4.06
C ARG A 160 -2.55 -29.45 -5.28
N LEU A 161 -3.22 -29.58 -6.42
CA LEU A 161 -2.63 -30.10 -7.65
C LEU A 161 -1.53 -29.17 -8.13
N HIS A 162 -0.42 -29.72 -8.60
CA HIS A 162 0.75 -28.97 -9.06
C HIS A 162 1.32 -29.53 -10.36
N GLY A 163 2.39 -28.92 -10.87
CA GLY A 163 2.98 -29.29 -12.16
C GLY A 163 2.17 -28.76 -13.36
N PRO A 164 2.58 -29.10 -14.59
CA PRO A 164 1.97 -28.58 -15.81
C PRO A 164 0.62 -29.23 -16.13
N ILE A 165 -0.20 -28.52 -16.91
CA ILE A 165 -1.38 -29.11 -17.55
C ILE A 165 -0.86 -30.00 -18.70
N PRO A 166 -1.17 -31.31 -18.73
CA PRO A 166 -0.65 -32.22 -19.74
C PRO A 166 -1.19 -31.93 -21.14
N ASP A 167 -0.34 -32.09 -22.17
CA ASP A 167 -0.72 -31.90 -23.58
C ASP A 167 -1.87 -32.84 -24.01
N GLU A 168 -1.95 -34.02 -23.39
CA GLU A 168 -2.96 -35.04 -23.62
C GLU A 168 -4.38 -34.55 -23.32
N ILE A 169 -4.56 -33.48 -22.55
CA ILE A 169 -5.88 -32.89 -22.29
C ILE A 169 -6.60 -32.51 -23.59
N GLY A 170 -5.84 -32.15 -24.63
CA GLY A 170 -6.37 -31.82 -25.95
C GLY A 170 -6.99 -33.01 -26.70
N ASN A 171 -6.81 -34.24 -26.21
CA ASN A 171 -7.43 -35.45 -26.79
C ASN A 171 -8.86 -35.69 -26.29
N MET A 172 -9.32 -34.98 -25.24
CA MET A 172 -10.68 -35.10 -24.70
C MET A 172 -11.68 -34.33 -25.57
N SER A 173 -11.92 -34.80 -26.80
CA SER A 173 -12.65 -34.05 -27.84
C SER A 173 -14.09 -33.63 -27.49
N SER A 174 -14.71 -34.25 -26.50
CA SER A 174 -16.07 -33.94 -26.04
C SER A 174 -16.11 -32.92 -24.90
N LEU A 175 -14.95 -32.48 -24.39
CA LEU A 175 -14.87 -31.61 -23.21
C LEU A 175 -15.55 -30.27 -23.46
N GLN A 176 -16.43 -29.90 -22.53
CA GLN A 176 -17.17 -28.63 -22.53
C GLN A 176 -16.71 -27.74 -21.39
N ASP A 177 -16.46 -28.30 -20.20
CA ASP A 177 -16.07 -27.54 -19.02
C ASP A 177 -14.76 -28.08 -18.43
N LEU A 178 -13.74 -27.21 -18.39
CA LEU A 178 -12.48 -27.44 -17.71
C LEU A 178 -12.31 -26.41 -16.57
N VAL A 179 -12.50 -26.86 -15.34
CA VAL A 179 -12.48 -26.01 -14.15
C VAL A 179 -11.40 -26.52 -13.20
N GLY A 180 -10.37 -25.70 -12.93
CA GLY A 180 -9.22 -26.07 -12.11
C GLY A 180 -8.63 -24.91 -11.31
N TYR A 181 -9.44 -23.89 -11.01
CA TYR A 181 -8.97 -22.73 -10.25
C TYR A 181 -8.62 -23.06 -8.80
N SER A 182 -7.79 -22.22 -8.15
CA SER A 182 -7.32 -22.41 -6.77
C SER A 182 -6.59 -23.75 -6.57
N ASN A 183 -5.49 -23.90 -7.28
CA ASN A 183 -4.54 -25.01 -7.18
C ASN A 183 -3.10 -24.44 -7.23
N ASN A 184 -2.10 -25.30 -7.39
CA ASN A 184 -0.69 -24.94 -7.58
C ASN A 184 -0.18 -25.34 -8.98
N LEU A 185 -1.07 -25.38 -9.99
CA LEU A 185 -0.74 -25.73 -11.37
C LEU A 185 0.27 -24.73 -11.95
N SER A 186 1.25 -25.22 -12.70
CA SER A 186 2.38 -24.44 -13.23
C SER A 186 2.58 -24.70 -14.72
N GLY A 187 3.70 -24.24 -15.29
CA GLY A 187 3.98 -24.40 -16.73
C GLY A 187 3.05 -23.57 -17.62
N SER A 188 3.12 -23.77 -18.92
CA SER A 188 2.30 -23.04 -19.90
C SER A 188 0.97 -23.72 -20.19
N ILE A 189 0.00 -22.95 -20.71
CA ILE A 189 -1.21 -23.53 -21.29
C ILE A 189 -0.81 -24.30 -22.56
N PRO A 190 -1.12 -25.61 -22.66
CA PRO A 190 -0.70 -26.42 -23.80
C PRO A 190 -1.41 -25.97 -25.09
N HIS A 191 -0.67 -25.92 -26.20
CA HIS A 191 -1.23 -25.59 -27.52
C HIS A 191 -2.33 -26.57 -27.96
N SER A 192 -2.29 -27.79 -27.44
CA SER A 192 -3.30 -28.83 -27.69
C SER A 192 -4.71 -28.41 -27.25
N VAL A 193 -4.87 -27.40 -26.38
CA VAL A 193 -6.18 -26.85 -25.98
C VAL A 193 -7.03 -26.45 -27.19
N GLY A 194 -6.41 -25.98 -28.29
CA GLY A 194 -7.13 -25.62 -29.52
C GLY A 194 -7.82 -26.78 -30.25
N LYS A 195 -7.54 -28.03 -29.84
CA LYS A 195 -8.25 -29.22 -30.34
C LYS A 195 -9.61 -29.42 -29.68
N LEU A 196 -9.87 -28.78 -28.54
CA LEU A 196 -11.12 -28.93 -27.76
C LEU A 196 -12.26 -28.09 -28.36
N LYS A 197 -12.77 -28.50 -29.52
CA LYS A 197 -13.77 -27.72 -30.29
C LYS A 197 -15.12 -27.53 -29.58
N HIS A 198 -15.43 -28.38 -28.61
CA HIS A 198 -16.67 -28.30 -27.82
C HIS A 198 -16.52 -27.50 -26.52
N LEU A 199 -15.32 -27.00 -26.21
CA LEU A 199 -15.03 -26.29 -24.97
C LEU A 199 -15.87 -25.01 -24.89
N LYS A 200 -16.61 -24.87 -23.79
CA LYS A 200 -17.45 -23.73 -23.43
C LYS A 200 -16.85 -22.93 -22.28
N THR A 201 -16.31 -23.63 -21.28
CA THR A 201 -15.75 -23.00 -20.08
C THR A 201 -14.33 -23.47 -19.86
N ILE A 202 -13.42 -22.52 -19.71
CA ILE A 202 -12.09 -22.77 -19.14
C ILE A 202 -11.86 -21.81 -17.97
N ARG A 203 -11.65 -22.37 -16.77
CA ARG A 203 -11.41 -21.61 -15.53
C ARG A 203 -10.23 -22.18 -14.77
N LEU A 204 -9.06 -21.55 -14.91
CA LEU A 204 -7.80 -22.00 -14.31
C LEU A 204 -7.12 -20.91 -13.46
N GLY A 205 -7.90 -19.95 -12.95
CA GLY A 205 -7.37 -18.86 -12.14
C GLY A 205 -6.80 -19.28 -10.78
N GLN A 206 -6.08 -18.40 -10.09
CA GLN A 206 -5.42 -18.68 -8.80
C GLN A 206 -4.52 -19.93 -8.87
N ASN A 207 -3.54 -19.88 -9.76
CA ASN A 207 -2.54 -20.92 -9.97
C ASN A 207 -1.16 -20.26 -10.23
N LEU A 208 -0.16 -21.04 -10.65
CA LEU A 208 1.17 -20.60 -11.04
C LEU A 208 1.41 -20.75 -12.56
N ILE A 209 0.35 -20.78 -13.37
CA ILE A 209 0.44 -20.97 -14.84
C ILE A 209 1.19 -19.78 -15.44
N SER A 210 2.15 -20.05 -16.30
CA SER A 210 3.10 -19.08 -16.86
C SER A 210 3.15 -19.14 -18.39
N GLY A 211 4.01 -18.33 -19.01
CA GLY A 211 4.11 -18.26 -20.46
C GLY A 211 2.95 -17.51 -21.11
N SER A 212 2.95 -17.46 -22.44
CA SER A 212 1.93 -16.75 -23.22
C SER A 212 0.64 -17.54 -23.38
N ILE A 213 -0.48 -16.83 -23.53
CA ILE A 213 -1.74 -17.43 -23.96
C ILE A 213 -1.58 -17.92 -25.43
N PRO A 214 -1.74 -19.22 -25.72
CA PRO A 214 -1.52 -19.77 -27.06
C PRO A 214 -2.58 -19.26 -28.05
N ALA A 215 -2.16 -18.91 -29.27
CA ALA A 215 -3.06 -18.44 -30.32
C ALA A 215 -4.12 -19.49 -30.71
N GLU A 216 -3.80 -20.77 -30.53
CA GLU A 216 -4.69 -21.91 -30.76
C GLU A 216 -5.96 -21.86 -29.90
N ILE A 217 -6.01 -21.08 -28.81
CA ILE A 217 -7.26 -20.88 -28.05
C ILE A 217 -8.38 -20.31 -28.92
N GLY A 218 -8.05 -19.51 -29.94
CA GLY A 218 -9.00 -18.95 -30.91
C GLY A 218 -9.72 -20.01 -31.76
N GLU A 219 -9.30 -21.27 -31.67
CA GLU A 219 -9.93 -22.39 -32.35
C GLU A 219 -11.09 -23.01 -31.55
N CYS A 220 -11.22 -22.68 -30.26
CA CYS A 220 -12.30 -23.13 -29.38
C CYS A 220 -13.56 -22.26 -29.56
N ARG A 221 -14.18 -22.28 -30.75
CA ARG A 221 -15.26 -21.33 -31.14
C ARG A 221 -16.53 -21.39 -30.28
N ASN A 222 -16.71 -22.45 -29.50
CA ASN A 222 -17.82 -22.62 -28.57
C ASN A 222 -17.56 -21.97 -27.20
N LEU A 223 -16.38 -21.39 -26.98
CA LEU A 223 -15.99 -20.83 -25.69
C LEU A 223 -16.87 -19.64 -25.31
N THR A 224 -17.50 -19.74 -24.15
CA THR A 224 -18.33 -18.70 -23.53
C THR A 224 -17.56 -18.03 -22.39
N VAL A 225 -16.83 -18.79 -21.57
CA VAL A 225 -16.11 -18.27 -20.40
C VAL A 225 -14.63 -18.59 -20.50
N PHE A 226 -13.80 -17.54 -20.56
CA PHE A 226 -12.36 -17.63 -20.54
C PHE A 226 -11.77 -16.97 -19.29
N GLY A 227 -11.46 -17.78 -18.26
CA GLY A 227 -10.99 -17.31 -16.96
C GLY A 227 -9.63 -17.86 -16.55
N LEU A 228 -8.60 -17.01 -16.53
CA LEU A 228 -7.23 -17.35 -16.12
C LEU A 228 -6.62 -16.36 -15.12
N ALA A 229 -7.46 -15.59 -14.42
CA ALA A 229 -7.00 -14.56 -13.49
C ALA A 229 -6.11 -15.09 -12.36
N GLN A 230 -5.22 -14.25 -11.83
CA GLN A 230 -4.31 -14.59 -10.73
C GLN A 230 -3.39 -15.78 -11.09
N ASN A 231 -2.59 -15.58 -12.12
CA ASN A 231 -1.56 -16.51 -12.60
C ASN A 231 -0.26 -15.73 -12.89
N LYS A 232 0.68 -16.34 -13.60
CA LYS A 232 1.95 -15.74 -14.07
C LYS A 232 1.99 -15.62 -15.61
N LEU A 233 0.84 -15.45 -16.26
CA LEU A 233 0.77 -15.38 -17.72
C LEU A 233 1.45 -14.12 -18.22
N GLU A 234 2.26 -14.25 -19.27
CA GLU A 234 3.05 -13.18 -19.86
C GLU A 234 2.75 -12.98 -21.36
N GLY A 235 3.42 -12.01 -21.98
CA GLY A 235 3.25 -11.72 -23.41
C GLY A 235 1.90 -11.09 -23.77
N PRO A 236 1.64 -10.86 -25.07
CA PRO A 236 0.45 -10.18 -25.53
C PRO A 236 -0.80 -11.05 -25.56
N LEU A 237 -1.97 -10.41 -25.44
CA LEU A 237 -3.23 -11.06 -25.73
C LEU A 237 -3.29 -11.41 -27.24
N PRO A 238 -3.47 -12.68 -27.64
CA PRO A 238 -3.45 -13.06 -29.05
C PRO A 238 -4.67 -12.49 -29.79
N LYS A 239 -4.45 -11.95 -30.99
CA LYS A 239 -5.52 -11.40 -31.85
C LYS A 239 -6.57 -12.45 -32.22
N GLU A 240 -6.18 -13.72 -32.23
CA GLU A 240 -7.05 -14.86 -32.50
C GLU A 240 -8.21 -14.98 -31.51
N ILE A 241 -8.14 -14.31 -30.36
CA ILE A 241 -9.25 -14.21 -29.42
C ILE A 241 -10.51 -13.62 -30.08
N GLY A 242 -10.34 -12.75 -31.09
CA GLY A 242 -11.45 -12.20 -31.88
C GLY A 242 -12.23 -13.24 -32.70
N ARG A 243 -11.78 -14.49 -32.77
CA ARG A 243 -12.52 -15.62 -33.36
C ARG A 243 -13.57 -16.22 -32.40
N LEU A 244 -13.49 -15.91 -31.11
CA LEU A 244 -14.34 -16.45 -30.05
C LEU A 244 -15.66 -15.67 -29.96
N GLY A 245 -16.49 -15.77 -31.01
CA GLY A 245 -17.72 -14.98 -31.13
C GLY A 245 -18.81 -15.28 -30.08
N LEU A 246 -18.74 -16.43 -29.40
CA LEU A 246 -19.69 -16.81 -28.34
C LEU A 246 -19.23 -16.40 -26.93
N MET A 247 -18.05 -15.80 -26.80
CA MET A 247 -17.48 -15.45 -25.50
C MET A 247 -18.31 -14.37 -24.80
N THR A 248 -18.71 -14.64 -23.56
CA THR A 248 -19.43 -13.73 -22.66
C THR A 248 -18.51 -13.13 -21.61
N ASP A 249 -17.50 -13.88 -21.15
CA ASP A 249 -16.64 -13.45 -20.05
C ASP A 249 -15.16 -13.70 -20.37
N LEU A 250 -14.38 -12.61 -20.40
CA LEU A 250 -12.94 -12.62 -20.49
C LEU A 250 -12.34 -12.12 -19.17
N ILE A 251 -11.77 -13.02 -18.38
CA ILE A 251 -11.31 -12.75 -17.01
C ILE A 251 -9.83 -13.15 -16.87
N LEU A 252 -8.92 -12.19 -17.04
CA LEU A 252 -7.47 -12.40 -17.05
C LEU A 252 -6.71 -11.48 -16.08
N TRP A 253 -7.40 -10.83 -15.14
CA TRP A 253 -6.78 -9.90 -14.19
C TRP A 253 -5.73 -10.55 -13.27
N GLY A 254 -4.78 -9.77 -12.76
CA GLY A 254 -3.73 -10.27 -11.86
C GLY A 254 -2.77 -11.23 -12.57
N ASN A 255 -2.23 -10.81 -13.70
CA ASN A 255 -1.23 -11.53 -14.50
C ASN A 255 -0.11 -10.55 -14.93
N GLN A 256 0.78 -10.98 -15.82
CA GLN A 256 1.88 -10.18 -16.39
C GLN A 256 1.67 -9.99 -17.91
N LEU A 257 0.41 -9.93 -18.35
CA LEU A 257 0.07 -9.75 -19.76
C LEU A 257 0.54 -8.37 -20.21
N SER A 258 1.23 -8.31 -21.35
CA SER A 258 1.88 -7.12 -21.86
C SER A 258 1.40 -6.78 -23.28
N GLY A 259 1.99 -5.76 -23.90
CA GLY A 259 1.60 -5.36 -25.26
C GLY A 259 0.22 -4.69 -25.34
N PRO A 260 -0.23 -4.34 -26.55
CA PRO A 260 -1.50 -3.65 -26.75
C PRO A 260 -2.71 -4.58 -26.71
N LEU A 261 -3.86 -4.02 -26.31
CA LEU A 261 -5.16 -4.65 -26.50
C LEU A 261 -5.42 -4.84 -28.01
N PRO A 262 -5.63 -6.08 -28.50
CA PRO A 262 -5.89 -6.33 -29.92
C PRO A 262 -7.25 -5.75 -30.32
N PRO A 263 -7.35 -4.94 -31.40
CA PRO A 263 -8.64 -4.43 -31.90
C PRO A 263 -9.66 -5.53 -32.22
N GLU A 264 -9.20 -6.73 -32.55
CA GLU A 264 -10.01 -7.91 -32.84
C GLU A 264 -10.89 -8.35 -31.67
N ILE A 265 -10.62 -7.91 -30.43
CA ILE A 265 -11.53 -8.11 -29.29
C ILE A 265 -12.93 -7.54 -29.56
N GLY A 266 -13.02 -6.50 -30.40
CA GLY A 266 -14.28 -5.91 -30.85
C GLY A 266 -15.17 -6.85 -31.69
N ASN A 267 -14.63 -7.99 -32.17
CA ASN A 267 -15.40 -9.01 -32.89
C ASN A 267 -16.16 -9.95 -31.94
N CYS A 268 -15.82 -9.98 -30.65
CA CYS A 268 -16.50 -10.79 -29.64
C CYS A 268 -17.77 -10.10 -29.13
N THR A 269 -18.77 -9.93 -30.01
CA THR A 269 -19.95 -9.09 -29.76
C THR A 269 -20.85 -9.56 -28.63
N ASN A 270 -20.73 -10.81 -28.17
CA ASN A 270 -21.49 -11.37 -27.04
C ASN A 270 -20.86 -11.11 -25.66
N LEU A 271 -19.69 -10.47 -25.61
CA LEU A 271 -19.01 -10.17 -24.36
C LEU A 271 -19.87 -9.28 -23.46
N ARG A 272 -19.96 -9.69 -22.19
CA ARG A 272 -20.59 -8.97 -21.08
C ARG A 272 -19.54 -8.48 -20.09
N THR A 273 -18.48 -9.26 -19.87
CA THR A 273 -17.41 -8.92 -18.93
C THR A 273 -16.05 -8.95 -19.60
N ILE A 274 -15.31 -7.85 -19.52
CA ILE A 274 -13.87 -7.80 -19.79
C ILE A 274 -13.17 -7.35 -18.52
N ALA A 275 -12.39 -8.24 -17.92
CA ALA A 275 -11.60 -7.98 -16.71
C ALA A 275 -10.12 -8.26 -16.97
N LEU A 276 -9.36 -7.21 -17.27
CA LEU A 276 -7.93 -7.24 -17.63
C LEU A 276 -7.07 -6.37 -16.70
N TYR A 277 -7.63 -5.95 -15.57
CA TYR A 277 -6.93 -5.10 -14.60
C TYR A 277 -5.73 -5.80 -13.97
N ASP A 278 -4.80 -5.05 -13.38
CA ASP A 278 -3.63 -5.59 -12.68
C ASP A 278 -2.79 -6.48 -13.61
N ASN A 279 -2.29 -5.87 -14.70
CA ASN A 279 -1.44 -6.45 -15.74
C ASN A 279 -0.44 -5.39 -16.26
N ASP A 280 0.37 -5.74 -17.25
CA ASP A 280 1.37 -4.87 -17.89
C ASP A 280 0.94 -4.37 -19.28
N LEU A 281 -0.37 -4.27 -19.54
CA LEU A 281 -0.89 -3.87 -20.86
C LEU A 281 -0.49 -2.43 -21.20
N VAL A 282 -0.14 -2.18 -22.46
CA VAL A 282 0.31 -0.88 -22.98
C VAL A 282 -0.52 -0.44 -24.18
N GLY A 283 -0.22 0.73 -24.73
CA GLY A 283 -0.88 1.22 -25.95
C GLY A 283 -2.29 1.74 -25.70
N PRO A 284 -2.99 2.18 -26.76
CA PRO A 284 -4.31 2.80 -26.64
C PRO A 284 -5.43 1.78 -26.44
N ILE A 285 -6.52 2.23 -25.83
CA ILE A 285 -7.80 1.49 -25.84
C ILE A 285 -8.31 1.46 -27.29
N PRO A 286 -8.55 0.29 -27.91
CA PRO A 286 -9.03 0.22 -29.28
C PRO A 286 -10.48 0.74 -29.41
N ALA A 287 -10.73 1.60 -30.40
CA ALA A 287 -12.09 2.07 -30.73
C ALA A 287 -13.07 0.92 -31.03
N ALA A 288 -12.55 -0.22 -31.50
CA ALA A 288 -13.31 -1.44 -31.78
C ALA A 288 -14.03 -2.01 -30.55
N ILE A 289 -13.61 -1.68 -29.31
CA ILE A 289 -14.36 -2.05 -28.09
C ILE A 289 -15.78 -1.50 -28.14
N GLY A 290 -16.01 -0.35 -28.76
CA GLY A 290 -17.36 0.22 -28.95
C GLY A 290 -18.31 -0.63 -29.79
N ASN A 291 -17.84 -1.70 -30.45
CA ASN A 291 -18.69 -2.66 -31.17
C ASN A 291 -19.32 -3.71 -30.24
N ILE A 292 -18.84 -3.85 -29.00
CA ILE A 292 -19.29 -4.86 -28.04
C ILE A 292 -20.50 -4.32 -27.27
N THR A 293 -21.64 -4.14 -27.95
CA THR A 293 -22.77 -3.39 -27.40
C THR A 293 -23.42 -4.02 -26.17
N TYR A 294 -23.25 -5.33 -25.95
CA TYR A 294 -23.76 -6.08 -24.79
C TYR A 294 -22.82 -6.04 -23.57
N LEU A 295 -21.71 -5.31 -23.64
CA LEU A 295 -20.74 -5.24 -22.56
C LEU A 295 -21.36 -4.54 -21.34
N GLU A 296 -21.33 -5.21 -20.19
CA GLU A 296 -21.83 -4.72 -18.90
C GLU A 296 -20.69 -4.17 -18.04
N LYS A 297 -19.54 -4.85 -18.04
CA LYS A 297 -18.40 -4.56 -17.17
C LYS A 297 -17.11 -4.51 -17.96
N LEU A 298 -16.43 -3.37 -17.88
CA LEU A 298 -15.15 -3.11 -18.54
C LEU A 298 -14.12 -2.61 -17.54
N TYR A 299 -13.20 -3.49 -17.15
CA TYR A 299 -12.14 -3.20 -16.19
C TYR A 299 -10.77 -3.32 -16.82
N LEU A 300 -10.10 -2.19 -17.00
CA LEU A 300 -8.73 -2.08 -17.53
C LEU A 300 -7.78 -1.37 -16.56
N TYR A 301 -8.19 -1.16 -15.30
CA TYR A 301 -7.41 -0.40 -14.33
C TYR A 301 -6.10 -1.08 -13.93
N ARG A 302 -5.15 -0.34 -13.33
CA ARG A 302 -3.82 -0.85 -12.93
C ARG A 302 -3.10 -1.55 -14.09
N ASN A 303 -2.86 -0.79 -15.15
CA ASN A 303 -2.07 -1.20 -16.30
C ASN A 303 -1.17 -0.04 -16.73
N SER A 304 -0.53 -0.16 -17.88
CA SER A 304 0.26 0.88 -18.53
C SER A 304 -0.40 1.41 -19.82
N ILE A 305 -1.74 1.37 -19.89
CA ILE A 305 -2.52 1.81 -21.07
C ILE A 305 -2.37 3.33 -21.23
N ASN A 306 -2.15 3.78 -22.46
CA ASN A 306 -1.91 5.17 -22.81
C ASN A 306 -2.84 5.66 -23.92
N GLY A 307 -2.54 6.82 -24.53
CA GLY A 307 -3.41 7.41 -25.55
C GLY A 307 -4.68 8.01 -24.96
N THR A 308 -5.71 8.22 -25.78
CA THR A 308 -6.98 8.84 -25.36
C THR A 308 -8.08 7.81 -25.17
N ILE A 309 -9.09 8.14 -24.36
CA ILE A 309 -10.32 7.35 -24.26
C ILE A 309 -11.10 7.51 -25.59
N PRO A 310 -11.39 6.43 -26.35
CA PRO A 310 -12.14 6.52 -27.61
C PRO A 310 -13.59 6.96 -27.41
N SER A 311 -14.09 7.79 -28.33
CA SER A 311 -15.50 8.26 -28.31
C SER A 311 -16.51 7.12 -28.51
N GLU A 312 -16.09 6.05 -29.19
CA GLU A 312 -16.87 4.86 -29.51
C GLU A 312 -17.33 4.10 -28.27
N ILE A 313 -16.67 4.29 -27.11
CA ILE A 313 -17.11 3.72 -25.82
C ILE A 313 -18.52 4.20 -25.47
N GLY A 314 -18.94 5.38 -25.93
CA GLY A 314 -20.32 5.86 -25.78
C GLY A 314 -21.39 4.99 -26.45
N LYS A 315 -21.00 4.01 -27.30
CA LYS A 315 -21.93 3.05 -27.94
C LYS A 315 -22.27 1.85 -27.06
N LEU A 316 -21.60 1.67 -25.92
CA LEU A 316 -21.80 0.53 -25.02
C LEU A 316 -23.11 0.66 -24.24
N SER A 317 -24.25 0.45 -24.89
CA SER A 317 -25.58 0.76 -24.34
C SER A 317 -25.95 -0.03 -23.08
N PHE A 318 -25.33 -1.20 -22.85
CA PHE A 318 -25.54 -2.04 -21.68
C PHE A 318 -24.48 -1.87 -20.59
N ALA A 319 -23.48 -0.99 -20.78
CA ALA A 319 -22.42 -0.82 -19.80
C ALA A 319 -22.95 -0.24 -18.49
N GLU A 320 -22.59 -0.93 -17.40
CA GLU A 320 -22.93 -0.61 -16.03
C GLU A 320 -21.70 -0.10 -15.27
N GLU A 321 -20.54 -0.71 -15.54
CA GLU A 321 -19.27 -0.40 -14.89
C GLU A 321 -18.14 -0.20 -15.90
N VAL A 322 -17.50 0.97 -15.82
CA VAL A 322 -16.29 1.29 -16.58
C VAL A 322 -15.22 1.78 -15.62
N ASP A 323 -14.11 1.05 -15.56
CA ASP A 323 -12.95 1.40 -14.74
C ASP A 323 -11.66 1.38 -15.57
N PHE A 324 -11.11 2.57 -15.80
CA PHE A 324 -9.83 2.81 -16.47
C PHE A 324 -8.81 3.47 -15.54
N SER A 325 -9.02 3.42 -14.23
CA SER A 325 -8.16 4.07 -13.26
C SER A 325 -6.73 3.51 -13.26
N GLU A 326 -5.80 4.23 -12.64
CA GLU A 326 -4.42 3.78 -12.45
C GLU A 326 -3.73 3.36 -13.78
N ASN A 327 -3.73 4.26 -14.76
CA ASN A 327 -3.15 4.08 -16.10
C ASN A 327 -2.43 5.38 -16.55
N PHE A 328 -2.04 5.47 -17.83
CA PHE A 328 -1.42 6.64 -18.45
C PHE A 328 -2.31 7.30 -19.52
N LEU A 329 -3.64 7.25 -19.36
CA LEU A 329 -4.57 7.85 -20.32
C LEU A 329 -4.43 9.37 -20.33
N THR A 330 -4.51 9.94 -21.53
CA THR A 330 -4.32 11.37 -21.84
C THR A 330 -5.54 11.93 -22.58
N GLY A 331 -5.52 13.22 -22.91
CA GLY A 331 -6.62 13.88 -23.62
C GLY A 331 -7.83 14.14 -22.72
N GLY A 332 -8.94 14.56 -23.33
CA GLY A 332 -10.18 14.87 -22.63
C GLY A 332 -11.05 13.65 -22.36
N ILE A 333 -11.91 13.73 -21.35
CA ILE A 333 -12.99 12.76 -21.15
C ILE A 333 -14.00 12.93 -22.31
N PRO A 334 -14.31 11.88 -23.09
CA PRO A 334 -15.27 11.98 -24.20
C PRO A 334 -16.67 12.29 -23.69
N LYS A 335 -17.36 13.24 -24.32
CA LYS A 335 -18.75 13.58 -23.99
C LYS A 335 -19.71 12.42 -24.27
N GLU A 336 -19.34 11.55 -25.21
CA GLU A 336 -20.10 10.38 -25.63
C GLU A 336 -20.29 9.36 -24.49
N LEU A 337 -19.46 9.39 -23.44
CA LEU A 337 -19.70 8.61 -22.22
C LEU A 337 -21.04 8.96 -21.56
N GLY A 338 -21.55 10.17 -21.77
CA GLY A 338 -22.88 10.59 -21.33
C GLY A 338 -24.04 9.86 -22.03
N ASN A 339 -23.78 9.11 -23.10
CA ASN A 339 -24.77 8.36 -23.86
C ASN A 339 -25.01 6.93 -23.32
N ILE A 340 -24.34 6.51 -22.25
CA ILE A 340 -24.45 5.16 -21.68
C ILE A 340 -25.52 5.15 -20.57
N PRO A 341 -26.80 4.83 -20.86
CA PRO A 341 -27.90 5.07 -19.92
C PRO A 341 -27.79 4.24 -18.62
N GLY A 342 -27.19 3.05 -18.71
CA GLY A 342 -27.04 2.11 -17.60
C GLY A 342 -25.89 2.43 -16.65
N LEU A 343 -24.98 3.34 -17.01
CA LEU A 343 -23.72 3.53 -16.30
C LEU A 343 -23.94 3.92 -14.83
N TYR A 344 -23.50 3.07 -13.92
CA TYR A 344 -23.59 3.30 -12.48
C TYR A 344 -22.23 3.64 -11.86
N LEU A 345 -21.15 3.08 -12.40
CA LEU A 345 -19.77 3.31 -11.96
C LEU A 345 -18.91 3.79 -13.13
N LEU A 346 -18.26 4.94 -12.94
CA LEU A 346 -17.24 5.46 -13.84
C LEU A 346 -16.02 5.90 -13.04
N TYR A 347 -14.94 5.14 -13.15
CA TYR A 347 -13.66 5.43 -12.49
C TYR A 347 -12.58 5.68 -13.53
N LEU A 348 -11.99 6.87 -13.45
CA LEU A 348 -10.92 7.35 -14.33
C LEU A 348 -9.74 7.94 -13.54
N PHE A 349 -9.70 7.70 -12.22
CA PHE A 349 -8.71 8.32 -11.34
C PHE A 349 -7.29 7.84 -11.61
N GLN A 350 -6.28 8.63 -11.19
CA GLN A 350 -4.86 8.30 -11.37
C GLN A 350 -4.50 8.03 -12.84
N ASN A 351 -4.72 9.06 -13.67
CA ASN A 351 -4.36 9.10 -15.09
C ASN A 351 -3.72 10.47 -15.41
N GLN A 352 -3.54 10.77 -16.70
CA GLN A 352 -3.05 12.05 -17.22
C GLN A 352 -4.14 12.80 -18.01
N LEU A 353 -5.41 12.61 -17.65
CA LEU A 353 -6.53 13.22 -18.36
C LEU A 353 -6.52 14.75 -18.18
N THR A 354 -6.87 15.46 -19.24
CA THR A 354 -6.85 16.92 -19.34
C THR A 354 -8.21 17.45 -19.80
N GLY A 355 -8.34 18.76 -20.03
CA GLY A 355 -9.58 19.35 -20.51
C GLY A 355 -10.65 19.46 -19.43
N PHE A 356 -11.92 19.52 -19.82
CA PHE A 356 -13.06 19.76 -18.93
C PHE A 356 -13.78 18.45 -18.58
N ILE A 357 -14.50 18.44 -17.45
CA ILE A 357 -15.49 17.41 -17.17
C ILE A 357 -16.71 17.67 -18.09
N PRO A 358 -17.09 16.76 -19.00
CA PRO A 358 -18.20 16.98 -19.92
C PRO A 358 -19.54 17.11 -19.19
N SER A 359 -20.34 18.10 -19.60
CA SER A 359 -21.67 18.32 -19.03
C SER A 359 -22.66 17.18 -19.31
N GLU A 360 -22.41 16.43 -20.38
CA GLU A 360 -23.16 15.28 -20.85
C GLU A 360 -23.18 14.15 -19.81
N LEU A 361 -22.14 14.05 -18.97
CA LEU A 361 -22.12 13.09 -17.84
C LEU A 361 -23.27 13.35 -16.84
N CYS A 362 -23.81 14.57 -16.80
CA CYS A 362 -24.97 14.89 -15.96
C CYS A 362 -26.26 14.22 -16.44
N GLY A 363 -26.29 13.71 -17.69
CA GLY A 363 -27.41 12.95 -18.24
C GLY A 363 -27.52 11.53 -17.70
N LEU A 364 -26.46 11.01 -17.07
CA LEU A 364 -26.37 9.64 -16.56
C LEU A 364 -27.18 9.47 -15.26
N ARG A 365 -28.47 9.15 -15.41
CA ARG A 365 -29.41 9.09 -14.26
C ARG A 365 -29.13 7.97 -13.26
N ASN A 366 -28.42 6.92 -13.68
CA ASN A 366 -28.04 5.79 -12.83
C ASN A 366 -26.67 5.97 -12.16
N LEU A 367 -25.90 6.98 -12.55
CA LEU A 367 -24.54 7.15 -12.05
C LEU A 367 -24.53 7.39 -10.54
N SER A 368 -23.86 6.48 -9.85
CA SER A 368 -23.80 6.40 -8.39
C SER A 368 -22.40 6.72 -7.90
N LYS A 369 -21.39 6.22 -8.60
CA LYS A 369 -19.97 6.36 -8.25
C LYS A 369 -19.21 7.00 -9.40
N LEU A 370 -18.63 8.17 -9.14
CA LEU A 370 -17.77 8.88 -10.08
C LEU A 370 -16.48 9.29 -9.38
N ASP A 371 -15.34 8.80 -9.90
CA ASP A 371 -14.02 9.19 -9.43
C ASP A 371 -13.14 9.62 -10.61
N LEU A 372 -12.79 10.91 -10.60
CA LEU A 372 -11.95 11.56 -11.60
C LEU A 372 -10.67 12.14 -10.95
N SER A 373 -10.34 11.73 -9.74
CA SER A 373 -9.23 12.27 -8.96
C SER A 373 -7.85 11.96 -9.57
N ILE A 374 -6.82 12.69 -9.15
CA ILE A 374 -5.42 12.48 -9.57
C ILE A 374 -5.30 12.50 -11.09
N ASN A 375 -5.68 13.63 -11.68
CA ASN A 375 -5.60 13.91 -13.11
C ASN A 375 -5.18 15.37 -13.32
N SER A 376 -5.26 15.86 -14.55
CA SER A 376 -5.00 17.25 -14.95
C SER A 376 -6.25 17.94 -15.49
N LEU A 377 -7.44 17.60 -14.96
CA LEU A 377 -8.72 18.17 -15.37
C LEU A 377 -8.82 19.64 -14.95
N THR A 378 -9.47 20.45 -15.77
CA THR A 378 -9.58 21.91 -15.65
C THR A 378 -11.04 22.37 -15.74
N GLY A 379 -11.26 23.65 -15.43
CA GLY A 379 -12.57 24.30 -15.54
C GLY A 379 -13.57 23.92 -14.45
N PRO A 380 -14.85 24.31 -14.60
CA PRO A 380 -15.84 24.18 -13.54
C PRO A 380 -16.40 22.78 -13.38
N ILE A 381 -16.80 22.46 -12.15
CA ILE A 381 -17.64 21.29 -11.86
C ILE A 381 -18.99 21.50 -12.57
N PRO A 382 -19.43 20.59 -13.46
CA PRO A 382 -20.69 20.74 -14.18
C PRO A 382 -21.88 20.97 -13.25
N ALA A 383 -22.65 22.04 -13.49
CA ALA A 383 -23.79 22.39 -12.66
C ALA A 383 -24.87 21.29 -12.63
N GLY A 384 -24.95 20.46 -13.67
CA GLY A 384 -25.90 19.36 -13.76
C GLY A 384 -25.71 18.29 -12.68
N PHE A 385 -24.50 18.13 -12.11
CA PHE A 385 -24.24 17.17 -11.03
C PHE A 385 -25.10 17.43 -9.78
N GLN A 386 -25.58 18.67 -9.59
CA GLN A 386 -26.47 18.98 -8.47
C GLN A 386 -27.85 18.29 -8.56
N TYR A 387 -28.26 17.81 -9.73
CA TYR A 387 -29.55 17.15 -9.96
C TYR A 387 -29.47 15.61 -9.97
N MET A 388 -28.29 15.04 -9.79
CA MET A 388 -28.08 13.58 -9.89
C MET A 388 -28.54 12.88 -8.61
N THR A 389 -29.72 12.27 -8.65
CA THR A 389 -30.39 11.68 -7.47
C THR A 389 -29.71 10.40 -6.94
N LYS A 390 -29.02 9.66 -7.81
CA LYS A 390 -28.36 8.40 -7.48
C LYS A 390 -26.91 8.54 -7.02
N LEU A 391 -26.31 9.72 -7.18
CA LEU A 391 -24.91 9.96 -6.86
C LEU A 391 -24.66 9.81 -5.35
N ILE A 392 -23.77 8.89 -4.97
CA ILE A 392 -23.35 8.64 -3.58
C ILE A 392 -21.88 9.02 -3.36
N GLN A 393 -21.05 8.92 -4.40
CA GLN A 393 -19.62 9.18 -4.35
C GLN A 393 -19.23 10.06 -5.53
N LEU A 394 -18.65 11.22 -5.22
CA LEU A 394 -18.01 12.11 -6.19
C LEU A 394 -16.64 12.52 -5.67
N GLN A 395 -15.59 12.06 -6.35
CA GLN A 395 -14.21 12.36 -6.02
C GLN A 395 -13.52 13.07 -7.18
N LEU A 396 -12.95 14.23 -6.89
CA LEU A 396 -12.34 15.14 -7.87
C LEU A 396 -10.97 15.67 -7.41
N PHE A 397 -10.43 15.15 -6.30
CA PHE A 397 -9.22 15.67 -5.69
C PHE A 397 -7.98 15.55 -6.58
N ASN A 398 -6.97 16.38 -6.33
CA ASN A 398 -5.72 16.44 -7.11
C ASN A 398 -5.99 16.64 -8.61
N ASN A 399 -6.59 17.78 -8.94
CA ASN A 399 -6.81 18.25 -10.31
C ASN A 399 -6.53 19.76 -10.39
N MET A 400 -6.89 20.40 -11.51
CA MET A 400 -6.81 21.85 -11.71
C MET A 400 -8.21 22.47 -11.89
N LEU A 401 -9.24 21.88 -11.28
CA LEU A 401 -10.63 22.37 -11.38
C LEU A 401 -10.77 23.75 -10.76
N SER A 402 -11.62 24.58 -11.34
CA SER A 402 -11.80 25.99 -10.96
C SER A 402 -13.28 26.36 -10.86
N GLY A 403 -13.59 27.59 -10.47
CA GLY A 403 -14.98 28.03 -10.33
C GLY A 403 -15.65 27.44 -9.10
N ASP A 404 -16.95 27.66 -8.99
CA ASP A 404 -17.68 27.38 -7.75
C ASP A 404 -18.24 25.95 -7.72
N ILE A 405 -18.34 25.38 -6.52
CA ILE A 405 -19.14 24.16 -6.31
C ILE A 405 -20.62 24.52 -6.56
N PRO A 406 -21.37 23.75 -7.37
CA PRO A 406 -22.77 24.07 -7.66
C PRO A 406 -23.57 24.31 -6.37
N PRO A 407 -24.31 25.43 -6.26
CA PRO A 407 -24.85 25.87 -4.97
C PRO A 407 -25.94 24.96 -4.40
N ARG A 408 -26.57 24.13 -5.25
CA ARG A 408 -27.59 23.14 -4.87
C ARG A 408 -27.02 21.73 -4.73
N PHE A 409 -25.70 21.57 -4.74
CA PHE A 409 -25.05 20.28 -4.64
C PHE A 409 -25.37 19.61 -3.28
N GLY A 410 -25.76 18.33 -3.32
CA GLY A 410 -26.20 17.56 -2.15
C GLY A 410 -27.68 17.64 -1.79
N ILE A 411 -28.50 18.45 -2.49
CA ILE A 411 -29.95 18.53 -2.22
C ILE A 411 -30.65 17.19 -2.51
N TYR A 412 -30.38 16.60 -3.67
CA TYR A 412 -31.08 15.42 -4.19
C TYR A 412 -30.30 14.11 -4.02
N SER A 413 -29.01 14.21 -3.71
CA SER A 413 -28.06 13.10 -3.73
C SER A 413 -27.75 12.63 -2.31
N ARG A 414 -27.63 11.32 -2.08
CA ARG A 414 -27.26 10.75 -0.77
C ARG A 414 -25.75 10.66 -0.62
N LEU A 415 -25.07 11.79 -0.80
CA LEU A 415 -23.60 11.87 -0.78
C LEU A 415 -23.04 11.29 0.51
N TRP A 416 -22.15 10.33 0.37
CA TRP A 416 -21.43 9.68 1.47
C TRP A 416 -20.01 10.25 1.61
N VAL A 417 -19.32 10.42 0.47
CA VAL A 417 -17.96 10.95 0.40
C VAL A 417 -17.90 12.05 -0.66
N VAL A 418 -17.39 13.21 -0.25
CA VAL A 418 -17.11 14.35 -1.13
C VAL A 418 -15.67 14.77 -0.89
N ASP A 419 -14.80 14.50 -1.87
CA ASP A 419 -13.40 14.92 -1.83
C ASP A 419 -13.01 15.69 -3.09
N PHE A 420 -12.91 17.02 -2.96
CA PHE A 420 -12.49 17.95 -4.01
C PHE A 420 -11.17 18.64 -3.66
N SER A 421 -10.38 18.06 -2.75
CA SER A 421 -9.16 18.69 -2.26
C SER A 421 -8.09 18.88 -3.34
N ASN A 422 -7.15 19.80 -3.13
CA ASN A 422 -6.05 20.10 -4.05
C ASN A 422 -6.55 20.43 -5.47
N ASN A 423 -7.28 21.54 -5.56
CA ASN A 423 -7.80 22.11 -6.79
C ASN A 423 -7.72 23.66 -6.72
N ASN A 424 -8.33 24.33 -7.69
CA ASN A 424 -8.42 25.79 -7.77
C ASN A 424 -9.87 26.29 -7.58
N ILE A 425 -10.70 25.54 -6.84
CA ILE A 425 -12.14 25.80 -6.65
C ILE A 425 -12.35 27.06 -5.82
N THR A 426 -13.29 27.90 -6.23
CA THR A 426 -13.66 29.18 -5.61
C THR A 426 -15.05 29.13 -5.00
N GLY A 427 -15.54 30.28 -4.52
CA GLY A 427 -16.91 30.41 -4.03
C GLY A 427 -17.05 29.97 -2.58
N GLN A 428 -18.27 29.56 -2.21
CA GLN A 428 -18.63 29.15 -0.85
C GLN A 428 -18.96 27.66 -0.80
N ILE A 429 -18.84 27.06 0.38
CA ILE A 429 -19.28 25.68 0.63
C ILE A 429 -20.81 25.62 0.49
N PRO A 430 -21.37 24.74 -0.37
CA PRO A 430 -22.83 24.62 -0.54
C PRO A 430 -23.52 24.21 0.76
N ARG A 431 -24.63 24.87 1.07
CA ARG A 431 -25.32 24.71 2.37
C ARG A 431 -25.98 23.35 2.54
N ASP A 432 -26.37 22.70 1.45
CA ASP A 432 -27.20 21.48 1.47
C ASP A 432 -26.40 20.19 1.25
N LEU A 433 -25.06 20.20 1.33
CA LEU A 433 -24.20 19.02 1.15
C LEU A 433 -24.61 17.83 2.03
N CYS A 434 -25.09 18.08 3.25
CA CYS A 434 -25.54 17.05 4.19
C CYS A 434 -27.08 16.98 4.34
N ARG A 435 -27.85 17.47 3.36
CA ARG A 435 -29.33 17.48 3.47
C ARG A 435 -29.93 16.07 3.62
N GLN A 436 -29.33 15.07 3.00
CA GLN A 436 -29.78 13.67 3.07
C GLN A 436 -29.17 12.88 4.25
N SER A 437 -28.41 13.53 5.15
CA SER A 437 -27.84 12.93 6.37
C SER A 437 -26.97 11.67 6.17
N ASN A 438 -26.22 11.58 5.06
CA ASN A 438 -25.37 10.42 4.75
C ASN A 438 -23.87 10.76 4.65
N LEU A 439 -23.50 12.05 4.75
CA LEU A 439 -22.14 12.53 4.51
C LEU A 439 -21.22 12.13 5.67
N ILE A 440 -20.20 11.32 5.39
CA ILE A 440 -19.21 10.83 6.36
C ILE A 440 -17.90 11.60 6.25
N LEU A 441 -17.45 11.88 5.02
CA LEU A 441 -16.24 12.63 4.74
C LEU A 441 -16.57 13.85 3.87
N LEU A 442 -16.22 15.04 4.37
CA LEU A 442 -16.13 16.25 3.58
C LEU A 442 -14.69 16.75 3.55
N ASN A 443 -14.04 16.62 2.40
CA ASN A 443 -12.69 17.12 2.17
C ASN A 443 -12.68 18.13 1.02
N LEU A 444 -12.44 19.39 1.36
CA LEU A 444 -12.33 20.51 0.42
C LEU A 444 -11.00 21.25 0.59
N GLY A 445 -10.00 20.62 1.21
CA GLY A 445 -8.73 21.25 1.53
C GLY A 445 -7.93 21.69 0.30
N SER A 446 -7.00 22.64 0.46
CA SER A 446 -6.13 23.14 -0.60
C SER A 446 -6.90 23.65 -1.82
N ASN A 447 -7.72 24.68 -1.59
CA ASN A 447 -8.56 25.35 -2.59
C ASN A 447 -8.60 26.88 -2.32
N LYS A 448 -9.49 27.61 -3.01
CA LYS A 448 -9.70 29.05 -2.85
C LYS A 448 -11.09 29.38 -2.28
N LEU A 449 -11.64 28.50 -1.45
CA LEU A 449 -12.96 28.67 -0.86
C LEU A 449 -13.00 29.84 0.13
N THR A 450 -14.15 30.48 0.21
CA THR A 450 -14.43 31.65 1.05
C THR A 450 -15.75 31.49 1.82
N GLY A 451 -16.09 32.47 2.67
CA GLY A 451 -17.30 32.40 3.49
C GLY A 451 -17.08 31.59 4.77
N ASN A 452 -18.16 31.18 5.42
CA ASN A 452 -18.15 30.43 6.68
C ASN A 452 -18.67 29.00 6.43
N ILE A 453 -18.39 28.07 7.35
CA ILE A 453 -18.91 26.71 7.35
C ILE A 453 -20.45 26.77 7.54
N PRO A 454 -21.26 26.27 6.59
CA PRO A 454 -22.71 26.24 6.74
C PRO A 454 -23.18 25.46 7.97
N HIS A 455 -24.18 25.99 8.69
CA HIS A 455 -24.76 25.35 9.87
C HIS A 455 -25.26 23.91 9.63
N ARG A 456 -25.80 23.62 8.44
CA ARG A 456 -26.23 22.24 8.09
C ARG A 456 -25.05 21.24 8.04
N ILE A 457 -23.84 21.71 7.78
CA ILE A 457 -22.63 20.86 7.82
C ILE A 457 -22.16 20.70 9.25
N THR A 458 -22.17 21.78 10.05
CA THR A 458 -21.79 21.71 11.47
C THR A 458 -22.78 20.92 12.32
N SER A 459 -24.01 20.70 11.84
CA SER A 459 -25.05 19.86 12.47
C SER A 459 -25.25 18.50 11.78
N CYS A 460 -24.35 18.11 10.88
CA CYS A 460 -24.42 16.88 10.09
C CYS A 460 -24.08 15.63 10.93
N LYS A 461 -25.10 14.95 11.47
CA LYS A 461 -24.92 13.80 12.40
C LYS A 461 -24.10 12.64 11.85
N SER A 462 -24.09 12.45 10.52
CA SER A 462 -23.33 11.39 9.86
C SER A 462 -21.82 11.70 9.74
N LEU A 463 -21.42 12.96 9.94
CA LEU A 463 -20.07 13.42 9.64
C LEU A 463 -19.05 12.83 10.61
N VAL A 464 -18.02 12.21 10.04
CA VAL A 464 -16.88 11.63 10.78
C VAL A 464 -15.64 12.49 10.61
N GLN A 465 -15.46 13.08 9.43
CA GLN A 465 -14.26 13.86 9.10
C GLN A 465 -14.62 15.14 8.34
N LEU A 466 -14.15 16.26 8.87
CA LEU A 466 -14.25 17.58 8.26
C LEU A 466 -12.84 18.12 7.97
N ARG A 467 -12.49 18.21 6.69
CA ARG A 467 -11.18 18.67 6.24
C ARG A 467 -11.32 19.85 5.28
N LEU A 468 -10.98 21.03 5.75
CA LEU A 468 -11.13 22.31 5.04
C LEU A 468 -9.84 23.14 5.06
N SER A 469 -8.71 22.51 5.39
CA SER A 469 -7.41 23.17 5.49
C SER A 469 -7.01 23.90 4.20
N ASP A 470 -6.17 24.92 4.29
CA ASP A 470 -5.57 25.61 3.14
C ASP A 470 -6.63 26.22 2.19
N ASN A 471 -7.39 27.17 2.73
CA ASN A 471 -8.43 27.92 2.03
C ASN A 471 -8.48 29.37 2.54
N SER A 472 -9.50 30.14 2.14
CA SER A 472 -9.77 31.50 2.64
C SER A 472 -11.07 31.58 3.46
N LEU A 473 -11.40 30.50 4.19
CA LEU A 473 -12.61 30.44 5.02
C LEU A 473 -12.50 31.35 6.24
N THR A 474 -13.63 31.86 6.69
CA THR A 474 -13.79 32.86 7.75
C THR A 474 -14.83 32.39 8.77
N GLY A 475 -15.02 33.14 9.85
CA GLY A 475 -15.95 32.79 10.93
C GLY A 475 -15.21 32.33 12.18
N SER A 476 -15.95 31.82 13.15
CA SER A 476 -15.42 31.28 14.40
C SER A 476 -15.57 29.76 14.47
N PHE A 477 -14.95 29.14 15.48
CA PHE A 477 -15.16 27.72 15.74
C PHE A 477 -16.62 27.46 16.15
N SER A 478 -17.36 26.66 15.37
CA SER A 478 -18.75 26.33 15.66
C SER A 478 -18.85 25.28 16.76
N THR A 479 -19.59 25.60 17.82
CA THR A 479 -19.86 24.67 18.93
C THR A 479 -20.70 23.47 18.51
N ASP A 480 -21.48 23.59 17.42
CA ASP A 480 -22.36 22.52 16.93
C ASP A 480 -21.58 21.29 16.48
N LEU A 481 -20.33 21.48 16.03
CA LEU A 481 -19.44 20.38 15.66
C LEU A 481 -19.21 19.42 16.83
N CYS A 482 -19.23 19.91 18.07
CA CYS A 482 -19.07 19.08 19.25
C CYS A 482 -20.34 18.37 19.70
N ASN A 483 -21.48 18.60 19.04
CA ASN A 483 -22.68 17.79 19.19
C ASN A 483 -22.65 16.55 18.27
N LEU A 484 -21.66 16.45 17.37
CA LEU A 484 -21.53 15.35 16.41
C LEU A 484 -20.78 14.17 17.03
N VAL A 485 -21.54 13.15 17.44
CA VAL A 485 -21.02 11.98 18.19
C VAL A 485 -19.99 11.14 17.43
N ASN A 486 -20.02 11.17 16.09
CA ASN A 486 -19.13 10.38 15.24
C ASN A 486 -17.93 11.18 14.71
N LEU A 487 -17.84 12.48 15.00
CA LEU A 487 -16.80 13.35 14.45
C LEU A 487 -15.45 13.08 15.13
N THR A 488 -14.52 12.50 14.38
CA THR A 488 -13.17 12.16 14.88
C THR A 488 -12.09 13.12 14.39
N THR A 489 -12.34 13.84 13.29
CA THR A 489 -11.33 14.71 12.65
C THR A 489 -11.91 16.07 12.30
N ILE A 490 -11.24 17.12 12.77
CA ILE A 490 -11.47 18.52 12.37
C ILE A 490 -10.12 19.10 11.92
N GLU A 491 -10.02 19.45 10.65
CA GLU A 491 -8.85 20.09 10.06
C GLU A 491 -9.25 21.39 9.36
N LEU A 492 -8.89 22.52 9.97
CA LEU A 492 -9.22 23.88 9.53
C LEU A 492 -7.96 24.73 9.34
N ALA A 493 -6.79 24.11 9.27
CA ALA A 493 -5.52 24.82 9.25
C ALA A 493 -5.39 25.75 8.03
N ARG A 494 -4.53 26.78 8.09
CA ARG A 494 -4.26 27.72 6.99
C ARG A 494 -5.54 28.32 6.40
N ASN A 495 -6.30 29.01 7.25
CA ASN A 495 -7.53 29.72 6.89
C ASN A 495 -7.56 31.10 7.57
N LYS A 496 -8.75 31.73 7.62
CA LYS A 496 -8.98 33.03 8.26
C LYS A 496 -10.00 32.93 9.41
N PHE A 497 -10.10 31.77 10.06
CA PHE A 497 -10.96 31.61 11.24
C PHE A 497 -10.43 32.46 12.40
N ASN A 498 -11.34 33.04 13.20
CA ASN A 498 -11.02 33.96 14.27
C ASN A 498 -11.92 33.78 15.51
N GLY A 499 -11.67 34.59 16.53
CA GLY A 499 -12.40 34.52 17.80
C GLY A 499 -11.84 33.44 18.73
N PRO A 500 -12.47 33.23 19.89
CA PRO A 500 -12.01 32.25 20.88
C PRO A 500 -12.35 30.81 20.48
N ILE A 501 -11.55 29.85 20.98
CA ILE A 501 -11.95 28.43 21.02
C ILE A 501 -12.93 28.27 22.20
N PRO A 502 -14.19 27.88 21.96
CA PRO A 502 -15.22 27.87 22.99
C PRO A 502 -15.04 26.69 23.98
N PRO A 503 -15.39 26.84 25.28
CA PRO A 503 -15.36 25.77 26.28
C PRO A 503 -16.13 24.50 25.89
N GLN A 504 -17.15 24.63 25.05
CA GLN A 504 -17.92 23.52 24.48
C GLN A 504 -17.07 22.57 23.64
N ILE A 505 -15.83 22.93 23.30
CA ILE A 505 -14.85 22.00 22.71
C ILE A 505 -14.73 20.71 23.52
N GLY A 506 -14.87 20.77 24.85
CA GLY A 506 -14.83 19.59 25.72
C GLY A 506 -15.98 18.60 25.51
N ASN A 507 -17.01 18.94 24.71
CA ASN A 507 -18.10 18.02 24.35
C ASN A 507 -17.76 17.15 23.14
N CYS A 508 -16.68 17.44 22.40
CA CYS A 508 -16.21 16.71 21.23
C CYS A 508 -15.59 15.34 21.61
N ASN A 509 -16.32 14.46 22.32
CA ASN A 509 -15.80 13.26 22.98
C ASN A 509 -15.19 12.19 22.06
N ALA A 510 -15.52 12.20 20.76
CA ALA A 510 -14.99 11.27 19.77
C ALA A 510 -13.74 11.80 19.04
N LEU A 511 -13.35 13.05 19.29
CA LEU A 511 -12.33 13.74 18.51
C LEU A 511 -10.93 13.16 18.76
N GLN A 512 -10.27 12.79 17.68
CA GLN A 512 -8.91 12.23 17.65
C GLN A 512 -7.91 13.20 17.05
N ARG A 513 -8.34 14.03 16.09
CA ARG A 513 -7.49 15.03 15.44
C ARG A 513 -8.18 16.38 15.42
N LEU A 514 -7.50 17.38 15.98
CA LEU A 514 -7.89 18.78 15.92
C LEU A 514 -6.71 19.60 15.41
N ASN A 515 -6.83 20.09 14.18
CA ASN A 515 -5.81 20.95 13.56
C ASN A 515 -6.42 22.31 13.17
N LEU A 516 -6.02 23.35 13.89
CA LEU A 516 -6.47 24.74 13.72
C LEU A 516 -5.28 25.67 13.38
N ALA A 517 -4.14 25.11 12.99
CA ALA A 517 -2.90 25.86 12.77
C ALA A 517 -3.06 26.99 11.74
N ASN A 518 -2.26 28.05 11.83
CA ASN A 518 -2.22 29.15 10.85
C ASN A 518 -3.61 29.78 10.62
N ASN A 519 -4.21 30.30 11.69
CA ASN A 519 -5.48 31.03 11.69
C ASN A 519 -5.35 32.30 12.55
N TYR A 520 -6.47 32.93 12.88
CA TYR A 520 -6.54 34.12 13.75
C TYR A 520 -7.31 33.84 15.04
N PHE A 521 -7.26 32.62 15.58
CA PHE A 521 -7.87 32.32 16.87
C PHE A 521 -7.21 33.13 17.99
N THR A 522 -8.02 33.66 18.91
CA THR A 522 -7.61 34.59 19.99
C THR A 522 -8.03 34.06 21.35
N SER A 523 -7.70 34.80 22.43
CA SER A 523 -8.05 34.46 23.82
C SER A 523 -7.22 33.29 24.38
N GLU A 524 -7.53 32.91 25.61
CA GLU A 524 -6.95 31.75 26.28
C GLU A 524 -7.49 30.42 25.74
N LEU A 525 -6.69 29.36 25.84
CA LEU A 525 -7.11 28.00 25.54
C LEU A 525 -8.03 27.48 26.68
N PRO A 526 -9.28 27.05 26.40
CA PRO A 526 -10.19 26.59 27.45
C PRO A 526 -9.70 25.32 28.14
N ARG A 527 -9.91 25.23 29.46
CA ARG A 527 -9.53 24.08 30.30
C ARG A 527 -10.29 22.81 29.92
N GLU A 528 -11.48 22.95 29.36
CA GLU A 528 -12.32 21.85 28.90
C GLU A 528 -11.68 21.01 27.79
N ILE A 529 -10.61 21.49 27.13
CA ILE A 529 -9.82 20.70 26.18
C ILE A 529 -9.33 19.38 26.81
N GLY A 530 -9.06 19.37 28.12
CA GLY A 530 -8.65 18.18 28.86
C GLY A 530 -9.68 17.06 28.93
N LYS A 531 -10.93 17.32 28.52
CA LYS A 531 -11.99 16.30 28.42
C LYS A 531 -11.85 15.44 27.15
N LEU A 532 -11.04 15.86 26.17
CA LEU A 532 -10.83 15.16 24.91
C LEU A 532 -9.91 13.94 25.08
N SER A 533 -10.40 12.91 25.74
CA SER A 533 -9.59 11.72 26.12
C SER A 533 -9.10 10.89 24.93
N LYS A 534 -9.70 11.03 23.74
CA LYS A 534 -9.31 10.32 22.51
C LYS A 534 -8.37 11.12 21.61
N LEU A 535 -7.96 12.32 22.02
CA LEU A 535 -7.19 13.24 21.18
C LEU A 535 -5.74 12.76 20.99
N VAL A 536 -5.39 12.44 19.74
CA VAL A 536 -4.06 11.96 19.33
C VAL A 536 -3.22 13.10 18.77
N VAL A 537 -3.82 13.99 17.97
CA VAL A 537 -3.13 15.12 17.33
C VAL A 537 -3.86 16.40 17.69
N PHE A 538 -3.12 17.32 18.32
CA PHE A 538 -3.60 18.66 18.61
C PHE A 538 -2.60 19.69 18.12
N ASN A 539 -2.99 20.45 17.10
CA ASN A 539 -2.19 21.53 16.53
C ASN A 539 -3.00 22.82 16.46
N ILE A 540 -2.57 23.85 17.17
CA ILE A 540 -3.13 25.20 17.15
C ILE A 540 -2.04 26.25 16.89
N SER A 541 -0.92 25.83 16.32
CA SER A 541 0.23 26.69 16.07
C SER A 541 -0.09 27.87 15.17
N SER A 542 0.73 28.92 15.20
CA SER A 542 0.58 30.10 14.34
C SER A 542 -0.81 30.74 14.46
N ASN A 543 -1.21 31.08 15.68
CA ASN A 543 -2.46 31.77 15.99
C ASN A 543 -2.18 33.00 16.88
N ARG A 544 -3.20 33.60 17.48
CA ARG A 544 -3.11 34.74 18.40
C ARG A 544 -3.59 34.36 19.81
N LEU A 545 -3.41 33.11 20.20
CA LEU A 545 -3.80 32.59 21.51
C LEU A 545 -2.82 33.08 22.58
N GLY A 546 -3.32 33.33 23.79
CA GLY A 546 -2.52 33.83 24.91
C GLY A 546 -2.91 33.21 26.25
N GLY A 547 -2.49 33.86 27.34
CA GLY A 547 -2.67 33.35 28.69
C GLY A 547 -1.78 32.15 28.99
N SER A 548 -2.05 31.46 30.09
CA SER A 548 -1.30 30.26 30.49
C SER A 548 -1.79 29.01 29.77
N ILE A 549 -0.90 28.04 29.57
CA ILE A 549 -1.28 26.71 29.06
C ILE A 549 -2.11 26.00 30.16
N PRO A 550 -3.38 25.63 29.90
CA PRO A 550 -4.22 24.98 30.91
C PRO A 550 -3.65 23.59 31.28
N LEU A 551 -3.55 23.31 32.58
CA LEU A 551 -3.00 22.05 33.09
C LEU A 551 -3.80 20.82 32.62
N GLU A 552 -5.08 21.02 32.36
CA GLU A 552 -6.02 19.98 31.95
C GLU A 552 -5.68 19.38 30.58
N ILE A 553 -4.99 20.09 29.68
CA ILE A 553 -4.57 19.55 28.38
C ILE A 553 -3.71 18.29 28.52
N PHE A 554 -2.97 18.18 29.62
CA PHE A 554 -2.10 17.04 29.91
C PHE A 554 -2.88 15.83 30.45
N ASN A 555 -4.21 15.92 30.60
CA ASN A 555 -5.08 14.78 30.84
C ASN A 555 -5.45 14.03 29.55
N CYS A 556 -5.16 14.58 28.38
CA CYS A 556 -5.33 13.91 27.08
C CYS A 556 -4.21 12.89 26.85
N THR A 557 -4.20 11.80 27.61
CA THR A 557 -3.10 10.82 27.66
C THR A 557 -2.83 10.05 26.36
N THR A 558 -3.73 10.14 25.38
CA THR A 558 -3.59 9.57 24.03
C THR A 558 -2.82 10.47 23.06
N LEU A 559 -2.44 11.69 23.47
CA LEU A 559 -1.71 12.63 22.64
C LEU A 559 -0.35 12.08 22.20
N GLN A 560 -0.16 12.05 20.88
CA GLN A 560 1.11 11.77 20.22
C GLN A 560 1.77 13.04 19.66
N ARG A 561 0.96 14.03 19.25
CA ARG A 561 1.48 15.28 18.70
C ARG A 561 0.78 16.48 19.32
N LEU A 562 1.55 17.32 20.02
CA LEU A 562 1.09 18.55 20.63
C LEU A 562 1.90 19.73 20.10
N ASP A 563 1.24 20.63 19.38
CA ASP A 563 1.88 21.82 18.79
C ASP A 563 1.07 23.09 19.10
N LEU A 564 1.63 23.91 19.97
CA LEU A 564 1.11 25.22 20.38
C LEU A 564 2.03 26.37 19.92
N SER A 565 2.99 26.10 19.03
CA SER A 565 4.02 27.05 18.65
C SER A 565 3.49 28.32 17.97
N GLN A 566 4.29 29.39 17.93
CA GLN A 566 3.94 30.65 17.28
C GLN A 566 2.60 31.22 17.77
N ASN A 567 2.50 31.42 19.08
CA ASN A 567 1.36 32.04 19.76
C ASN A 567 1.88 33.08 20.78
N SER A 568 1.06 33.47 21.75
CA SER A 568 1.42 34.38 22.84
C SER A 568 1.21 33.74 24.22
N PHE A 569 1.38 32.41 24.34
CA PHE A 569 1.28 31.72 25.63
C PHE A 569 2.36 32.19 26.61
N GLU A 570 1.98 32.38 27.86
CA GLU A 570 2.82 32.90 28.94
C GLU A 570 2.81 31.99 30.18
N GLY A 571 3.58 32.37 31.20
CA GLY A 571 3.77 31.57 32.41
C GLY A 571 4.82 30.46 32.25
N SER A 572 4.91 29.59 33.24
CA SER A 572 5.87 28.47 33.26
C SER A 572 5.30 27.20 32.63
N LEU A 573 6.16 26.37 32.03
CA LEU A 573 5.78 25.04 31.58
C LEU A 573 5.52 24.11 32.79
N PRO A 574 4.28 23.63 33.01
CA PRO A 574 3.94 22.81 34.16
C PRO A 574 4.55 21.40 34.16
N ASN A 575 4.68 20.80 35.34
CA ASN A 575 5.18 19.43 35.51
C ASN A 575 4.22 18.36 34.95
N GLU A 576 2.95 18.72 34.80
CA GLU A 576 1.88 17.90 34.23
C GLU A 576 2.20 17.41 32.82
N VAL A 577 3.09 18.08 32.06
CA VAL A 577 3.54 17.63 30.73
C VAL A 577 4.07 16.19 30.73
N GLY A 578 4.64 15.73 31.84
CA GLY A 578 5.11 14.35 32.01
C GLY A 578 4.00 13.28 32.07
N ARG A 579 2.71 13.67 32.08
CA ARG A 579 1.56 12.76 32.05
C ARG A 579 1.21 12.25 30.65
N LEU A 580 1.93 12.68 29.61
CA LEU A 580 1.67 12.31 28.21
C LEU A 580 2.68 11.26 27.71
N PRO A 581 2.56 9.97 28.08
CA PRO A 581 3.59 8.97 27.79
C PRO A 581 3.73 8.66 26.30
N GLN A 582 2.70 8.88 25.49
CA GLN A 582 2.67 8.55 24.06
C GLN A 582 3.21 9.68 23.15
N LEU A 583 3.74 10.75 23.74
CA LEU A 583 4.05 11.96 22.99
C LEU A 583 5.30 11.78 22.12
N GLU A 584 5.12 11.88 20.80
CA GLU A 584 6.16 11.82 19.78
C GLU A 584 6.69 13.20 19.37
N LEU A 585 5.84 14.23 19.41
CA LEU A 585 6.20 15.61 19.07
C LEU A 585 5.61 16.56 20.10
N LEU A 586 6.49 17.38 20.67
CA LEU A 586 6.14 18.46 21.59
C LEU A 586 6.71 19.77 21.06
N SER A 587 5.83 20.71 20.74
CA SER A 587 6.21 22.02 20.21
C SER A 587 5.49 23.14 20.95
N PHE A 588 6.28 23.94 21.66
CA PHE A 588 5.88 25.20 22.30
C PHE A 588 6.72 26.38 21.81
N ALA A 589 7.41 26.20 20.68
CA ALA A 589 8.33 27.20 20.15
C ALA A 589 7.65 28.55 19.87
N ASP A 590 8.41 29.64 19.88
CA ASP A 590 7.95 30.99 19.53
C ASP A 590 6.71 31.44 20.34
N ASN A 591 6.86 31.47 21.66
CA ASN A 591 5.86 31.93 22.62
C ASN A 591 6.49 32.89 23.65
N ARG A 592 5.80 33.18 24.76
CA ARG A 592 6.30 34.00 25.88
C ARG A 592 6.44 33.17 27.16
N LEU A 593 6.68 31.86 27.04
CA LEU A 593 6.84 30.98 28.18
C LEU A 593 8.13 31.31 28.93
N SER A 594 8.10 31.26 30.26
CA SER A 594 9.19 31.67 31.13
C SER A 594 9.43 30.66 32.27
N GLY A 595 10.30 31.00 33.22
CA GLY A 595 10.66 30.10 34.32
C GLY A 595 11.69 29.05 33.90
N GLN A 596 11.82 27.99 34.71
CA GLN A 596 12.76 26.89 34.45
C GLN A 596 12.08 25.77 33.65
N MET A 597 12.87 25.08 32.83
CA MET A 597 12.40 23.87 32.14
C MET A 597 12.22 22.73 33.16
N PRO A 598 11.05 22.06 33.20
CA PRO A 598 10.79 21.03 34.20
C PRO A 598 11.56 19.74 33.87
N PRO A 599 12.32 19.15 34.82
CA PRO A 599 13.06 17.90 34.62
C PRO A 599 12.20 16.71 34.17
N ILE A 600 10.89 16.77 34.46
CA ILE A 600 9.92 15.73 34.10
C ILE A 600 9.82 15.48 32.58
N LEU A 601 10.27 16.43 31.74
CA LEU A 601 10.33 16.25 30.29
C LEU A 601 11.15 15.02 29.90
N GLY A 602 12.15 14.65 30.69
CA GLY A 602 12.95 13.43 30.47
C GLY A 602 12.15 12.12 30.57
N LYS A 603 10.91 12.13 31.10
CA LYS A 603 10.04 10.95 31.13
C LYS A 603 9.32 10.67 29.81
N LEU A 604 9.37 11.58 28.85
CA LEU A 604 8.67 11.44 27.56
C LEU A 604 9.46 10.55 26.60
N SER A 605 9.61 9.26 26.94
CA SER A 605 10.52 8.35 26.25
C SER A 605 10.21 8.09 24.77
N HIS A 606 8.99 8.39 24.30
CA HIS A 606 8.59 8.27 22.89
C HIS A 606 8.87 9.53 22.06
N LEU A 607 9.40 10.58 22.67
CA LEU A 607 9.56 11.86 21.99
C LEU A 607 10.62 11.76 20.89
N THR A 608 10.22 12.09 19.66
CA THR A 608 11.08 12.15 18.47
C THR A 608 11.52 13.57 18.14
N ALA A 609 10.74 14.58 18.57
CA ALA A 609 11.05 15.99 18.36
C ALA A 609 10.61 16.85 19.55
N LEU A 610 11.55 17.66 20.06
CA LEU A 610 11.34 18.62 21.12
C LEU A 610 11.62 20.03 20.60
N GLN A 611 10.60 20.89 20.50
CA GLN A 611 10.70 22.24 19.95
C GLN A 611 10.22 23.27 20.98
N ILE A 612 11.15 23.87 21.72
CA ILE A 612 10.87 24.85 22.79
C ILE A 612 11.56 26.20 22.52
N GLY A 613 12.30 26.32 21.43
CA GLY A 613 13.03 27.55 21.07
C GLY A 613 12.15 28.79 20.91
N GLY A 614 12.72 29.98 21.04
CA GLY A 614 11.98 31.25 20.88
C GLY A 614 11.07 31.57 22.06
N ASN A 615 11.54 31.36 23.29
CA ASN A 615 10.80 31.62 24.53
C ASN A 615 11.67 32.42 25.52
N GLN A 616 11.25 32.50 26.78
CA GLN A 616 11.94 33.19 27.88
C GLN A 616 12.36 32.20 28.98
N PHE A 617 12.60 30.93 28.65
CA PHE A 617 13.07 29.94 29.63
C PHE A 617 14.44 30.32 30.17
N SER A 618 14.65 30.08 31.47
CA SER A 618 15.85 30.48 32.21
C SER A 618 16.35 29.34 33.11
N GLY A 619 17.56 29.49 33.64
CA GLY A 619 18.22 28.42 34.41
C GLY A 619 18.87 27.36 33.53
N GLY A 620 19.33 26.27 34.16
CA GLY A 620 20.04 25.18 33.49
C GLY A 620 19.17 24.30 32.60
N ILE A 621 19.79 23.70 31.58
CA ILE A 621 19.18 22.59 30.84
C ILE A 621 19.11 21.37 31.78
N PRO A 622 17.94 20.76 32.01
CA PRO A 622 17.82 19.57 32.86
C PRO A 622 18.56 18.38 32.25
N LYS A 623 19.39 17.71 33.07
CA LYS A 623 20.14 16.52 32.65
C LYS A 623 19.23 15.35 32.26
N GLU A 624 18.02 15.31 32.81
CA GLU A 624 17.00 14.29 32.54
C GLU A 624 16.60 14.26 31.05
N LEU A 625 16.82 15.33 30.29
CA LEU A 625 16.60 15.32 28.84
C LEU A 625 17.50 14.32 28.10
N GLY A 626 18.63 13.90 28.68
CA GLY A 626 19.45 12.81 28.15
C GLY A 626 18.74 11.45 28.13
N LEU A 627 17.66 11.28 28.89
CA LEU A 627 16.86 10.05 28.94
C LEU A 627 15.92 9.88 27.73
N LEU A 628 15.81 10.88 26.85
CA LEU A 628 14.96 10.87 25.67
C LEU A 628 15.54 10.02 24.53
N SER A 629 15.76 8.73 24.77
CA SER A 629 16.47 7.83 23.84
C SER A 629 15.85 7.71 22.45
N SER A 630 14.55 7.98 22.28
CA SER A 630 13.85 7.97 20.99
C SER A 630 13.97 9.29 20.20
N LEU A 631 14.66 10.30 20.75
CA LEU A 631 14.74 11.62 20.15
C LEU A 631 15.61 11.59 18.89
N GLN A 632 14.96 11.45 17.75
CA GLN A 632 15.62 11.31 16.46
C GLN A 632 15.72 12.64 15.71
N ILE A 633 14.63 13.40 15.61
CA ILE A 633 14.51 14.45 14.59
C ILE A 633 15.25 15.71 15.02
N ALA A 634 14.85 16.29 16.16
CA ALA A 634 15.42 17.54 16.60
C ALA A 634 15.15 17.84 18.07
N MET A 635 16.16 18.40 18.74
CA MET A 635 16.06 19.11 20.01
C MET A 635 16.37 20.58 19.76
N ASN A 636 15.36 21.45 19.86
CA ASN A 636 15.51 22.88 19.66
C ASN A 636 15.17 23.65 20.95
N LEU A 637 16.21 24.18 21.59
CA LEU A 637 16.16 25.02 22.79
C LEU A 637 16.70 26.44 22.50
N SER A 638 16.86 26.79 21.23
CA SER A 638 17.46 28.07 20.81
C SER A 638 16.62 29.29 21.21
N TYR A 639 17.22 30.48 21.20
CA TYR A 639 16.50 31.74 21.48
C TYR A 639 15.72 31.70 22.81
N ASN A 640 16.44 31.45 23.90
CA ASN A 640 15.93 31.48 25.27
C ASN A 640 16.93 32.23 26.17
N ASN A 641 16.68 32.25 27.48
CA ASN A 641 17.58 32.81 28.48
C ASN A 641 18.25 31.70 29.33
N LEU A 642 18.49 30.52 28.73
CA LEU A 642 19.08 29.37 29.42
C LEU A 642 20.51 29.67 29.83
N SER A 643 20.92 29.24 31.02
CA SER A 643 22.22 29.53 31.61
C SER A 643 22.86 28.28 32.24
N GLY A 644 24.10 28.39 32.71
CA GLY A 644 24.84 27.23 33.23
C GLY A 644 25.38 26.33 32.13
N ASN A 645 25.86 25.15 32.52
CA ASN A 645 26.59 24.25 31.61
C ASN A 645 25.65 23.36 30.79
N ILE A 646 26.12 22.95 29.61
CA ILE A 646 25.45 21.92 28.80
C ILE A 646 25.62 20.56 29.51
N PRO A 647 24.54 19.83 29.86
CA PRO A 647 24.64 18.54 30.54
C PRO A 647 25.32 17.47 29.69
N SER A 648 26.26 16.73 30.29
CA SER A 648 26.95 15.63 29.64
C SER A 648 26.02 14.47 29.22
N GLU A 649 24.90 14.33 29.93
CA GLU A 649 23.86 13.34 29.70
C GLU A 649 23.18 13.52 28.34
N LEU A 650 23.20 14.72 27.74
CA LEU A 650 22.68 14.88 26.38
C LEU A 650 23.46 14.04 25.35
N GLY A 651 24.70 13.64 25.66
CA GLY A 651 25.50 12.75 24.80
C GLY A 651 24.92 11.33 24.64
N SER A 652 23.93 10.90 25.44
CA SER A 652 23.28 9.59 25.27
C SER A 652 22.23 9.55 24.16
N LEU A 653 21.92 10.67 23.51
CA LEU A 653 20.88 10.79 22.48
C LEU A 653 21.38 10.33 21.10
N ALA A 654 21.78 9.06 20.98
CA ALA A 654 22.48 8.53 19.80
C ALA A 654 21.70 8.65 18.47
N LEU A 655 20.36 8.73 18.52
CA LEU A 655 19.49 8.89 17.35
C LEU A 655 19.33 10.34 16.90
N LEU A 656 19.75 11.33 17.69
CA LEU A 656 19.46 12.74 17.44
C LEU A 656 20.17 13.27 16.19
N GLU A 657 19.41 13.82 15.25
CA GLU A 657 19.88 14.38 13.98
C GLU A 657 20.17 15.89 14.08
N SER A 658 19.37 16.65 14.85
CA SER A 658 19.53 18.11 14.95
C SER A 658 19.49 18.62 16.39
N LEU A 659 20.50 19.39 16.79
CA LEU A 659 20.59 20.02 18.11
C LEU A 659 20.81 21.53 18.00
N PHE A 660 19.83 22.33 18.44
CA PHE A 660 19.89 23.79 18.42
C PHE A 660 19.86 24.35 19.85
N LEU A 661 20.97 24.95 20.27
CA LEU A 661 21.18 25.59 21.58
C LEU A 661 21.56 27.08 21.45
N ASN A 662 21.58 27.61 20.22
CA ASN A 662 22.06 28.96 19.94
C ASN A 662 21.21 30.07 20.56
N ASN A 663 21.80 31.27 20.71
CA ASN A 663 21.13 32.44 21.27
C ASN A 663 20.58 32.16 22.69
N ASN A 664 21.49 31.84 23.61
CA ASN A 664 21.24 31.60 25.04
C ASN A 664 22.41 32.18 25.86
N ASN A 665 22.38 31.99 27.19
CA ASN A 665 23.44 32.39 28.13
C ASN A 665 24.22 31.16 28.67
N LEU A 666 24.37 30.09 27.87
CA LEU A 666 25.06 28.87 28.30
C LEU A 666 26.56 29.14 28.51
N THR A 667 27.13 28.51 29.54
CA THR A 667 28.52 28.64 29.97
C THR A 667 29.25 27.30 29.98
N GLY A 668 30.55 27.30 30.25
CA GLY A 668 31.35 26.07 30.33
C GLY A 668 31.71 25.52 28.95
N GLU A 669 32.12 24.25 28.91
CA GLU A 669 32.63 23.60 27.71
C GLU A 669 31.53 22.78 27.00
N ILE A 670 31.74 22.49 25.71
CA ILE A 670 30.91 21.52 24.98
C ILE A 670 31.28 20.12 25.49
N PRO A 671 30.32 19.32 26.02
CA PRO A 671 30.66 18.04 26.63
C PRO A 671 31.31 17.06 25.65
N ASP A 672 32.41 16.41 26.06
CA ASP A 672 33.09 15.39 25.26
C ASP A 672 32.17 14.19 24.92
N THR A 673 31.16 13.94 25.74
CA THR A 673 30.14 12.90 25.51
C THR A 673 29.35 13.10 24.22
N PHE A 674 29.37 14.29 23.60
CA PHE A 674 28.72 14.55 22.32
C PHE A 674 29.34 13.73 21.17
N VAL A 675 30.53 13.13 21.37
CA VAL A 675 31.08 12.11 20.46
C VAL A 675 30.12 10.93 20.26
N ASN A 676 29.27 10.63 21.24
CA ASN A 676 28.32 9.52 21.19
C ASN A 676 27.05 9.84 20.39
N LEU A 677 26.87 11.08 19.92
CA LEU A 677 25.74 11.49 19.07
C LEU A 677 25.95 11.05 17.61
N SER A 678 25.95 9.74 17.39
CA SER A 678 26.34 9.13 16.12
C SER A 678 25.48 9.51 14.90
N SER A 679 24.26 10.00 15.13
CA SER A 679 23.31 10.37 14.06
C SER A 679 23.26 11.88 13.81
N LEU A 680 24.04 12.68 14.52
CA LEU A 680 23.93 14.14 14.49
C LEU A 680 24.40 14.69 13.14
N LEU A 681 23.50 15.42 12.48
CA LEU A 681 23.72 16.08 11.19
C LEU A 681 23.86 17.60 11.35
N GLN A 682 23.18 18.17 12.34
CA GLN A 682 23.15 19.61 12.58
C GLN A 682 23.37 19.92 14.06
N LEU A 683 24.31 20.81 14.32
CA LEU A 683 24.55 21.40 15.62
C LEU A 683 24.59 22.91 15.48
N ASN A 684 23.94 23.65 16.38
CA ASN A 684 24.12 25.09 16.50
C ASN A 684 24.20 25.51 17.96
N VAL A 685 25.37 26.00 18.38
CA VAL A 685 25.65 26.50 19.73
C VAL A 685 26.05 27.99 19.72
N SER A 686 25.86 28.66 18.58
CA SER A 686 26.27 30.05 18.39
C SER A 686 25.59 31.02 19.35
N TYR A 687 26.21 32.18 19.58
CA TYR A 687 25.70 33.23 20.47
C TYR A 687 25.37 32.70 21.88
N ASN A 688 26.38 32.14 22.53
CA ASN A 688 26.40 31.74 23.94
C ASN A 688 27.70 32.25 24.60
N ASN A 689 27.98 31.85 25.84
CA ASN A 689 29.20 32.18 26.57
C ASN A 689 30.07 30.92 26.81
N LEU A 690 30.14 30.03 25.82
CA LEU A 690 30.90 28.78 25.91
C LEU A 690 32.42 29.02 25.82
N THR A 691 33.17 28.16 26.49
CA THR A 691 34.64 28.19 26.59
C THR A 691 35.26 26.83 26.24
N GLY A 692 36.58 26.76 26.07
CA GLY A 692 37.30 25.49 25.92
C GLY A 692 37.51 25.05 24.47
N THR A 693 38.14 23.88 24.30
CA THR A 693 38.43 23.29 22.99
C THR A 693 37.21 22.59 22.39
N LEU A 694 36.99 22.69 21.08
CA LEU A 694 36.06 21.79 20.38
C LEU A 694 36.54 20.33 20.52
N PRO A 695 35.65 19.37 20.85
CA PRO A 695 36.02 17.96 20.95
C PRO A 695 36.66 17.46 19.64
N PRO A 696 37.81 16.76 19.68
CA PRO A 696 38.60 16.40 18.50
C PRO A 696 38.00 15.16 17.80
N VAL A 697 36.76 15.27 17.34
CA VAL A 697 36.02 14.18 16.70
C VAL A 697 35.46 14.64 15.35
N PRO A 698 35.45 13.78 14.30
CA PRO A 698 35.07 14.17 12.94
C PRO A 698 33.68 14.80 12.81
N LEU A 699 32.80 14.55 13.80
CA LEU A 699 31.49 15.16 13.88
C LEU A 699 31.57 16.71 13.88
N PHE A 700 32.47 17.30 14.68
CA PHE A 700 32.59 18.76 14.79
C PHE A 700 33.38 19.38 13.63
N ASP A 701 34.25 18.60 12.97
CA ASP A 701 34.99 19.05 11.77
C ASP A 701 34.10 19.17 10.52
N ASN A 702 32.95 18.51 10.50
CA ASN A 702 31.96 18.61 9.42
C ASN A 702 30.88 19.68 9.67
N MET A 703 30.84 20.29 10.87
CA MET A 703 29.87 21.34 11.21
C MET A 703 30.28 22.68 10.59
N VAL A 704 29.29 23.49 10.21
CA VAL A 704 29.55 24.84 9.68
C VAL A 704 30.11 25.77 10.77
N VAL A 705 31.12 26.58 10.45
CA VAL A 705 31.75 27.52 11.43
C VAL A 705 30.73 28.46 12.08
N THR A 706 29.68 28.84 11.34
CA THR A 706 28.57 29.66 11.83
C THR A 706 27.81 29.02 13.00
N SER A 707 27.93 27.71 13.22
CA SER A 707 27.34 27.01 14.36
C SER A 707 28.00 27.35 15.69
N PHE A 708 29.19 27.97 15.70
CA PHE A 708 29.98 28.23 16.92
C PHE A 708 30.23 29.72 17.20
N ILE A 709 29.93 30.60 16.24
CA ILE A 709 30.21 32.05 16.36
C ILE A 709 29.54 32.68 17.57
N GLY A 710 30.07 33.80 18.06
CA GLY A 710 29.53 34.50 19.22
C GLY A 710 29.94 33.93 20.58
N ASN A 711 30.63 32.77 20.62
CA ASN A 711 31.25 32.22 21.82
C ASN A 711 32.74 32.63 21.89
N ARG A 712 33.07 33.64 22.70
CA ARG A 712 34.43 34.21 22.73
C ARG A 712 35.51 33.26 23.28
N GLY A 713 35.11 32.30 24.11
CA GLY A 713 36.05 31.37 24.75
C GLY A 713 36.24 30.04 24.02
N LEU A 714 35.51 29.78 22.93
CA LEU A 714 35.68 28.56 22.15
C LEU A 714 36.87 28.67 21.19
N CYS A 715 37.65 27.60 21.12
CA CYS A 715 38.80 27.47 20.23
C CYS A 715 39.02 25.99 19.87
N GLY A 716 40.02 25.67 19.05
CA GLY A 716 40.29 24.31 18.58
C GLY A 716 39.53 23.93 17.30
N GLY A 717 39.98 22.86 16.63
CA GLY A 717 39.41 22.39 15.35
C GLY A 717 39.39 23.48 14.27
N GLN A 718 38.22 23.70 13.66
CA GLN A 718 37.98 24.73 12.65
C GLN A 718 38.07 26.19 13.17
N LEU A 719 38.07 26.42 14.49
CA LEU A 719 38.08 27.77 15.09
C LEU A 719 39.49 28.32 15.34
N GLY A 720 40.54 27.54 15.04
CA GLY A 720 41.94 27.94 15.25
C GLY A 720 42.49 27.52 16.62
N LYS A 721 43.82 27.60 16.81
CA LYS A 721 44.49 27.07 18.01
C LYS A 721 44.09 27.82 19.29
N CYS A 722 43.83 27.07 20.35
CA CYS A 722 43.70 27.62 21.70
C CYS A 722 45.06 28.12 22.18
N GLY A 723 45.19 29.42 22.41
CA GLY A 723 46.43 30.03 22.88
C GLY A 723 47.17 30.81 21.80
N SER A 724 46.73 32.05 21.60
CA SER A 724 47.64 33.18 21.51
C SER A 724 47.06 34.25 22.41
N GLU A 725 47.90 34.82 23.27
CA GLU A 725 47.57 35.94 24.14
C GLU A 725 46.73 36.97 23.41
N SER A 726 45.75 37.54 24.11
CA SER A 726 45.19 38.83 23.76
C SER A 726 46.32 39.77 23.35
N PRO A 727 46.23 40.50 22.22
CA PRO A 727 47.02 41.72 22.11
C PRO A 727 46.45 42.68 23.15
N SER A 728 47.08 42.69 24.32
CA SER A 728 46.94 43.77 25.27
C SER A 728 47.40 45.06 24.58
N SER A 729 46.60 46.08 24.83
CA SER A 729 46.82 47.48 24.46
C SER A 729 48.25 47.98 24.59
N SER A 730 48.71 48.73 23.59
CA SER A 730 49.65 49.84 23.78
C SER A 730 49.15 51.09 23.04
N GLN A 731 48.53 51.96 23.83
CA GLN A 731 48.52 53.44 23.82
C GLN A 731 48.64 54.22 22.50
N ALA A 732 47.64 55.07 22.25
CA ALA A 732 47.84 56.52 22.37
C ALA A 732 46.50 57.20 22.73
N SER A 733 46.50 57.88 23.86
CA SER A 733 45.48 58.85 24.25
C SER A 733 45.56 60.08 23.36
N ASP A 734 44.42 60.53 22.83
CA ASP A 734 44.14 61.96 22.83
C ASP A 734 42.65 62.18 23.06
N SER A 735 42.37 62.81 24.21
CA SER A 735 41.06 63.22 24.66
C SER A 735 40.58 64.43 23.87
N VAL A 736 39.46 64.32 23.17
CA VAL A 736 38.60 65.47 22.88
C VAL A 736 37.15 65.08 23.17
N SER A 737 36.63 65.64 24.26
CA SER A 737 35.22 65.63 24.61
C SER A 737 34.38 66.27 23.50
N ARG A 738 33.47 65.49 22.90
CA ARG A 738 32.39 66.00 22.02
C ARG A 738 31.06 65.32 22.38
N PRO A 739 29.93 66.05 22.29
CA PRO A 739 28.73 65.75 23.06
C PRO A 739 27.93 64.59 22.45
N MET A 740 27.71 63.57 23.27
CA MET A 740 27.09 62.28 22.91
C MET A 740 25.65 62.37 22.39
N GLY A 741 24.96 63.52 22.57
CA GLY A 741 23.59 63.72 22.10
C GLY A 741 23.44 63.83 20.58
N LYS A 742 24.44 64.36 19.85
CA LYS A 742 24.35 64.50 18.39
C LYS A 742 24.60 63.18 17.66
N ILE A 743 25.45 62.31 18.20
CA ILE A 743 25.78 61.02 17.58
C ILE A 743 24.61 60.03 17.74
N ILE A 744 23.95 60.02 18.91
CA ILE A 744 22.76 59.19 19.14
C ILE A 744 21.58 59.65 18.26
N ALA A 745 21.40 60.97 18.08
CA ALA A 745 20.36 61.51 17.19
C ALA A 745 20.63 61.19 15.71
N ILE A 746 21.90 61.23 15.27
CA ILE A 746 22.29 60.88 13.90
C ILE A 746 22.12 59.38 13.67
N ILE A 747 22.50 58.52 14.61
CA ILE A 747 22.34 57.07 14.51
C ILE A 747 20.85 56.69 14.56
N ALA A 748 20.03 57.33 15.41
CA ALA A 748 18.59 57.11 15.46
C ALA A 748 17.88 57.64 14.19
N ALA A 749 18.35 58.73 13.59
CA ALA A 749 17.84 59.24 12.31
C ALA A 749 18.26 58.37 11.11
N ILE A 750 19.46 57.78 11.14
CA ILE A 750 19.92 56.83 10.13
C ILE A 750 19.15 55.51 10.25
N ILE A 751 18.98 54.98 11.47
CA ILE A 751 18.19 53.76 11.70
C ILE A 751 16.72 53.99 11.36
N GLY A 752 16.14 55.12 11.81
CA GLY A 752 14.77 55.51 11.47
C GLY A 752 14.57 55.76 9.98
N GLY A 753 15.56 56.35 9.30
CA GLY A 753 15.56 56.56 7.85
C GLY A 753 15.68 55.26 7.06
N VAL A 754 16.56 54.35 7.48
CA VAL A 754 16.71 53.02 6.88
C VAL A 754 15.45 52.18 7.13
N SER A 755 14.85 52.24 8.31
CA SER A 755 13.57 51.58 8.61
C SER A 755 12.40 52.17 7.83
N LEU A 756 12.33 53.49 7.64
CA LEU A 756 11.30 54.14 6.81
C LEU A 756 11.47 53.84 5.32
N ILE A 757 12.71 53.75 4.82
CA ILE A 757 13.00 53.30 3.46
C ILE A 757 12.63 51.82 3.30
N LEU A 758 12.94 50.96 4.29
CA LEU A 758 12.55 49.55 4.28
C LEU A 758 11.03 49.38 4.33
N ILE A 759 10.33 50.18 5.15
CA ILE A 759 8.86 50.20 5.25
C ILE A 759 8.24 50.76 3.98
N ALA A 760 8.82 51.78 3.35
CA ALA A 760 8.36 52.31 2.07
C ALA A 760 8.61 51.33 0.92
N ILE A 761 9.74 50.60 0.92
CA ILE A 761 10.02 49.50 0.00
C ILE A 761 9.02 48.36 0.22
N LEU A 762 8.75 47.97 1.48
CA LEU A 762 7.76 46.95 1.82
C LEU A 762 6.33 47.39 1.43
N LEU A 763 5.93 48.63 1.69
CA LEU A 763 4.65 49.19 1.28
C LEU A 763 4.54 49.37 -0.25
N HIS A 764 5.65 49.64 -0.94
CA HIS A 764 5.73 49.69 -2.40
C HIS A 764 5.64 48.29 -3.01
N HIS A 765 6.27 47.28 -2.40
CA HIS A 765 6.13 45.86 -2.75
C HIS A 765 4.73 45.30 -2.42
N MET A 766 4.06 45.83 -1.39
CA MET A 766 2.68 45.49 -1.03
C MET A 766 1.62 46.21 -1.89
N ARG A 767 1.99 47.28 -2.61
CA ARG A 767 1.09 48.04 -3.51
C ARG A 767 1.30 47.75 -5.00
N LYS A 768 2.33 47.01 -5.39
CA LYS A 768 2.41 46.46 -6.76
C LYS A 768 1.45 45.26 -6.88
N PRO A 769 0.60 45.20 -7.92
CA PRO A 769 -0.09 43.98 -8.24
C PRO A 769 1.00 42.96 -8.60
N LEU A 770 1.10 41.87 -7.84
CA LEU A 770 2.10 40.86 -8.15
C LEU A 770 1.71 40.21 -9.47
N GLU A 771 2.47 40.52 -10.51
CA GLU A 771 2.56 39.69 -11.70
C GLU A 771 2.89 38.26 -11.30
N THR A 772 2.08 37.37 -11.85
CA THR A 772 2.22 35.93 -12.04
C THR A 772 3.65 35.40 -11.87
N VAL A 773 3.88 34.62 -10.80
CA VAL A 773 5.02 33.70 -10.76
C VAL A 773 4.62 32.44 -11.53
N ALA A 774 5.16 32.31 -12.74
CA ALA A 774 5.25 31.06 -13.48
C ALA A 774 5.97 30.00 -12.62
N PRO A 775 5.67 28.70 -12.81
CA PRO A 775 6.16 27.63 -11.93
C PRO A 775 7.69 27.61 -11.91
N LEU A 776 8.27 27.48 -10.72
CA LEU A 776 9.70 27.20 -10.57
C LEU A 776 10.00 25.83 -11.20
N GLN A 777 10.36 25.86 -12.47
CA GLN A 777 11.34 24.96 -13.06
C GLN A 777 12.60 24.98 -12.19
N ASP A 778 12.95 23.82 -11.64
CA ASP A 778 14.23 23.56 -10.98
C ASP A 778 15.37 23.97 -11.92
N LYS A 779 15.95 25.13 -11.63
CA LYS A 779 17.16 25.60 -12.32
C LYS A 779 18.35 24.81 -11.78
N GLN A 780 18.78 23.84 -12.57
CA GLN A 780 20.17 23.39 -12.73
C GLN A 780 20.99 23.29 -11.45
N ILE A 781 20.76 22.23 -10.67
CA ILE A 781 21.84 21.53 -9.97
C ILE A 781 22.27 20.42 -10.92
N LEU A 782 23.23 20.71 -11.80
CA LEU A 782 24.13 19.76 -12.48
C LEU A 782 24.87 20.56 -13.57
N SER A 783 25.85 21.34 -13.15
CA SER A 783 26.93 21.75 -14.04
C SER A 783 28.24 21.53 -13.31
N ALA A 784 29.05 20.64 -13.91
CA ALA A 784 30.48 20.40 -13.70
C ALA A 784 30.99 20.27 -12.25
N GLY A 785 31.20 19.01 -11.82
CA GLY A 785 32.31 18.66 -10.95
C GLY A 785 32.17 18.92 -9.46
N SER A 786 31.29 18.19 -8.76
CA SER A 786 31.47 17.94 -7.33
C SER A 786 30.65 16.73 -6.86
N ASN A 787 31.34 15.68 -6.43
CA ASN A 787 30.77 14.54 -5.72
C ASN A 787 30.10 15.04 -4.44
N ILE A 788 28.79 14.80 -4.29
CA ILE A 788 28.09 15.01 -3.01
C ILE A 788 28.27 13.73 -2.18
N PRO A 789 29.04 13.73 -1.08
CA PRO A 789 29.23 12.54 -0.27
C PRO A 789 28.09 12.44 0.75
N VAL A 790 27.32 11.35 0.68
CA VAL A 790 26.50 10.89 1.81
C VAL A 790 27.30 9.80 2.51
N SER A 791 27.69 10.05 3.77
CA SER A 791 28.51 9.21 4.65
C SER A 791 30.01 9.14 4.33
N ALA A 792 30.82 9.92 5.06
CA ALA A 792 32.26 9.78 5.12
C ALA A 792 32.65 8.52 5.93
N LYS A 793 32.56 7.35 5.28
CA LYS A 793 33.32 6.12 5.57
C LYS A 793 33.22 5.27 4.29
N ASP A 794 34.31 5.25 3.53
CA ASP A 794 34.56 4.53 2.27
C ASP A 794 33.84 5.06 1.01
N ALA A 795 34.41 6.09 0.38
CA ALA A 795 33.98 6.53 -0.96
C ALA A 795 34.53 5.57 -2.04
N TYR A 796 33.69 4.68 -2.55
CA TYR A 796 34.04 3.78 -3.66
C TYR A 796 34.04 4.52 -5.01
N THR A 797 34.99 4.20 -5.88
CA THR A 797 35.05 4.74 -7.25
C THR A 797 34.27 3.88 -8.24
N PHE A 798 33.81 4.48 -9.34
CA PHE A 798 33.12 3.73 -10.42
C PHE A 798 33.98 2.58 -10.97
N GLN A 799 35.29 2.82 -11.11
CA GLN A 799 36.24 1.82 -11.62
C GLN A 799 36.41 0.62 -10.67
N GLU A 800 36.37 0.85 -9.36
CA GLU A 800 36.40 -0.23 -8.36
C GLU A 800 35.14 -1.11 -8.46
N LEU A 801 33.96 -0.51 -8.66
CA LEU A 801 32.71 -1.27 -8.82
C LEU A 801 32.65 -2.07 -10.12
N VAL A 802 33.15 -1.50 -11.22
CA VAL A 802 33.30 -2.22 -12.49
C VAL A 802 34.20 -3.44 -12.30
N SER A 803 35.30 -3.29 -11.58
CA SER A 803 36.22 -4.40 -11.29
C SER A 803 35.57 -5.45 -10.36
N ALA A 804 34.87 -5.01 -9.31
CA ALA A 804 34.24 -5.87 -8.30
C ALA A 804 32.98 -6.61 -8.79
N THR A 805 32.42 -6.20 -9.92
CA THR A 805 31.24 -6.82 -10.57
C THR A 805 31.60 -7.51 -11.89
N ASN A 806 32.89 -7.70 -12.16
CA ASN A 806 33.39 -8.25 -13.42
C ASN A 806 32.78 -7.55 -14.66
N ASN A 807 32.81 -6.23 -14.66
CA ASN A 807 32.19 -5.37 -15.68
C ASN A 807 30.66 -5.51 -15.78
N PHE A 808 29.97 -5.64 -14.63
CA PHE A 808 28.53 -5.86 -14.55
C PHE A 808 28.08 -7.10 -15.33
N ASP A 809 28.81 -8.21 -15.17
CA ASP A 809 28.50 -9.49 -15.81
C ASP A 809 27.25 -10.14 -15.21
N ASP A 810 26.53 -10.92 -16.03
CA ASP A 810 25.31 -11.60 -15.62
C ASP A 810 25.53 -12.61 -14.48
N SER A 811 26.74 -13.15 -14.34
CA SER A 811 27.13 -14.05 -13.24
C SER A 811 27.12 -13.37 -11.86
N CYS A 812 27.19 -12.04 -11.81
CA CYS A 812 27.12 -11.27 -10.58
C CYS A 812 25.69 -10.80 -10.25
N VAL A 813 24.69 -11.10 -11.09
CA VAL A 813 23.31 -10.63 -10.90
C VAL A 813 22.64 -11.38 -9.77
N ILE A 814 22.06 -10.63 -8.83
CA ILE A 814 21.29 -11.14 -7.70
C ILE A 814 19.82 -10.71 -7.73
N GLY A 815 19.42 -9.92 -8.73
CA GLY A 815 18.02 -9.53 -8.92
C GLY A 815 17.80 -8.66 -10.15
N ARG A 816 16.67 -8.84 -10.84
CA ARG A 816 16.22 -8.00 -11.96
C ARG A 816 14.82 -7.47 -11.68
N GLY A 817 14.61 -6.18 -11.90
CA GLY A 817 13.30 -5.54 -11.73
C GLY A 817 13.07 -4.43 -12.74
N ALA A 818 11.86 -3.87 -12.75
CA ALA A 818 11.43 -2.82 -13.69
C ALA A 818 12.30 -1.55 -13.64
N CYS A 819 12.95 -1.29 -12.49
CA CYS A 819 13.80 -0.10 -12.31
C CYS A 819 15.29 -0.35 -12.60
N GLY A 820 15.75 -1.60 -12.73
CA GLY A 820 17.17 -1.90 -12.95
C GLY A 820 17.60 -3.32 -12.58
N THR A 821 18.91 -3.57 -12.64
CA THR A 821 19.53 -4.86 -12.29
C THR A 821 20.45 -4.69 -11.09
N VAL A 822 20.37 -5.60 -10.12
CA VAL A 822 21.17 -5.60 -8.89
C VAL A 822 22.30 -6.62 -9.02
N TYR A 823 23.52 -6.18 -8.78
CA TYR A 823 24.74 -6.98 -8.86
C TYR A 823 25.37 -7.13 -7.48
N LYS A 824 25.90 -8.31 -7.17
CA LYS A 824 26.77 -8.54 -6.03
C LYS A 824 28.17 -8.04 -6.38
N ALA A 825 28.69 -7.09 -5.61
CA ALA A 825 30.06 -6.58 -5.77
C ALA A 825 30.92 -7.03 -4.59
N VAL A 826 32.01 -7.73 -4.89
CA VAL A 826 32.99 -8.17 -3.88
C VAL A 826 34.21 -7.26 -3.97
N LEU A 827 34.33 -6.33 -3.04
CA LEU A 827 35.38 -5.29 -3.07
C LEU A 827 36.68 -5.79 -2.46
N LYS A 828 36.58 -6.42 -1.28
CA LYS A 828 37.67 -7.03 -0.51
C LYS A 828 37.13 -8.27 0.22
N PRO A 829 37.99 -9.18 0.71
CA PRO A 829 37.53 -10.30 1.54
C PRO A 829 36.70 -9.79 2.74
N GLY A 830 35.43 -10.20 2.82
CA GLY A 830 34.48 -9.76 3.86
C GLY A 830 33.74 -8.45 3.58
N GLN A 831 34.06 -7.74 2.50
CA GLN A 831 33.39 -6.48 2.12
C GLN A 831 32.58 -6.70 0.83
N ILE A 832 31.32 -7.08 1.02
CA ILE A 832 30.36 -7.38 -0.06
C ILE A 832 29.25 -6.33 -0.01
N ILE A 833 28.92 -5.75 -1.16
CA ILE A 833 27.81 -4.79 -1.29
C ILE A 833 26.89 -5.19 -2.45
N ALA A 834 25.66 -4.69 -2.43
CA ALA A 834 24.74 -4.81 -3.55
C ALA A 834 24.74 -3.51 -4.36
N VAL A 835 24.95 -3.62 -5.68
CA VAL A 835 25.02 -2.49 -6.61
C VAL A 835 23.82 -2.56 -7.56
N LYS A 836 22.85 -1.66 -7.39
CA LYS A 836 21.70 -1.54 -8.30
C LYS A 836 22.08 -0.58 -9.42
N LYS A 837 22.17 -1.10 -10.65
CA LYS A 837 22.36 -0.33 -11.87
C LYS A 837 21.00 -0.10 -12.52
N LEU A 838 20.58 1.16 -12.60
CA LEU A 838 19.33 1.52 -13.24
C LEU A 838 19.49 1.54 -14.77
N ALA A 839 18.41 1.26 -15.50
CA ALA A 839 18.43 1.26 -16.96
C ALA A 839 18.71 2.68 -17.50
N SER A 840 19.74 2.83 -18.35
CA SER A 840 20.09 4.11 -18.97
C SER A 840 19.11 4.41 -20.11
N ASN A 841 18.27 5.44 -19.95
CA ASN A 841 17.52 6.03 -21.06
C ASN A 841 17.71 7.55 -21.04
N ARG A 842 17.84 8.14 -22.24
CA ARG A 842 18.00 9.58 -22.46
C ARG A 842 16.80 10.33 -21.85
N GLU A 843 17.11 11.32 -21.02
CA GLU A 843 16.29 12.43 -20.50
C GLU A 843 14.76 12.27 -20.57
N GLY A 844 14.13 12.03 -19.41
CA GLY A 844 12.69 12.30 -19.21
C GLY A 844 11.77 11.14 -18.82
N SER A 845 12.29 10.01 -18.31
CA SER A 845 11.46 8.84 -17.92
C SER A 845 11.35 8.61 -16.40
N ASN A 846 10.37 7.78 -15.99
CA ASN A 846 10.09 7.34 -14.61
C ASN A 846 11.32 6.80 -13.83
N THR A 847 12.37 6.35 -14.52
CA THR A 847 13.63 5.86 -13.92
C THR A 847 14.41 6.94 -13.17
N ASP A 848 14.42 8.19 -13.65
CA ASP A 848 15.05 9.32 -12.92
C ASP A 848 14.25 9.70 -11.68
N ASN A 849 12.92 9.56 -11.74
CA ASN A 849 12.05 9.76 -10.58
C ASN A 849 12.23 8.65 -9.54
N SER A 850 12.40 7.39 -9.96
CA SER A 850 12.71 6.27 -9.07
C SER A 850 14.08 6.43 -8.41
N PHE A 851 15.12 6.79 -9.19
CA PHE A 851 16.47 7.04 -8.67
C PHE A 851 16.46 8.16 -7.62
N ARG A 852 15.81 9.28 -7.93
CA ARG A 852 15.68 10.42 -7.01
C ARG A 852 14.82 10.07 -5.80
N ALA A 853 13.70 9.37 -5.97
CA ALA A 853 12.84 8.96 -4.86
C ALA A 853 13.61 8.06 -3.88
N GLU A 854 14.37 7.10 -4.40
CA GLU A 854 15.13 6.15 -3.60
C GLU A 854 16.27 6.84 -2.84
N ILE A 855 17.03 7.74 -3.48
CA ILE A 855 18.05 8.58 -2.80
C ILE A 855 17.42 9.51 -1.75
N MET A 856 16.33 10.18 -2.10
CA MET A 856 15.68 11.17 -1.22
C MET A 856 14.99 10.52 -0.02
N THR A 857 14.63 9.25 -0.14
CA THR A 857 13.95 8.47 0.89
C THR A 857 14.97 7.71 1.73
N LEU A 858 15.67 6.73 1.15
CA LEU A 858 16.66 5.91 1.87
C LEU A 858 17.88 6.69 2.35
N GLY A 859 18.27 7.76 1.65
CA GLY A 859 19.35 8.64 2.11
C GLY A 859 19.03 9.40 3.40
N LYS A 860 17.76 9.41 3.84
CA LYS A 860 17.28 10.16 5.00
C LYS A 860 16.69 9.30 6.11
N ILE A 861 16.66 7.98 5.94
CA ILE A 861 16.07 7.07 6.92
C ILE A 861 17.04 5.96 7.29
N ARG A 862 17.02 5.54 8.56
CA ARG A 862 17.85 4.47 9.09
C ARG A 862 17.07 3.71 10.15
N HIS A 863 16.85 2.42 9.92
CA HIS A 863 16.15 1.54 10.84
C HIS A 863 16.64 0.11 10.65
N ARG A 864 16.61 -0.71 11.71
CA ARG A 864 17.14 -2.08 11.69
C ARG A 864 16.44 -2.96 10.65
N ASN A 865 15.15 -2.73 10.39
CA ASN A 865 14.37 -3.50 9.41
C ASN A 865 14.19 -2.76 8.07
N ILE A 866 15.09 -1.84 7.71
CA ILE A 866 15.09 -1.14 6.41
C ILE A 866 16.47 -1.28 5.79
N VAL A 867 16.53 -1.66 4.50
CA VAL A 867 17.80 -1.83 3.78
C VAL A 867 18.58 -0.53 3.75
N LYS A 868 19.84 -0.57 4.18
CA LYS A 868 20.74 0.57 4.24
C LYS A 868 21.31 0.93 2.86
N LEU A 869 21.13 2.19 2.48
CA LEU A 869 21.81 2.80 1.34
C LEU A 869 23.17 3.37 1.79
N TYR A 870 24.26 2.84 1.23
CA TYR A 870 25.62 3.35 1.46
C TYR A 870 25.93 4.60 0.63
N GLY A 871 25.34 4.72 -0.57
CA GLY A 871 25.54 5.88 -1.42
C GLY A 871 25.05 5.68 -2.83
N PHE A 872 25.41 6.60 -3.72
CA PHE A 872 25.08 6.54 -5.13
C PHE A 872 26.27 7.04 -5.97
N ILE A 873 26.37 6.56 -7.22
CA ILE A 873 27.35 7.05 -8.19
C ILE A 873 26.61 7.46 -9.45
N TYR A 874 26.91 8.67 -9.91
CA TYR A 874 26.47 9.18 -11.20
C TYR A 874 27.70 9.31 -12.12
N HIS A 875 27.81 8.46 -13.13
CA HIS A 875 28.93 8.48 -14.07
C HIS A 875 28.47 8.23 -15.51
N GLN A 876 28.65 9.21 -16.40
CA GLN A 876 28.36 9.08 -17.85
C GLN A 876 26.98 8.49 -18.19
N GLY A 877 25.94 8.86 -17.44
CA GLY A 877 24.57 8.36 -17.66
C GLY A 877 24.24 7.01 -17.02
N ALA A 878 25.17 6.41 -16.27
CA ALA A 878 24.87 5.27 -15.39
C ALA A 878 24.52 5.76 -13.98
N ASN A 879 23.28 5.50 -13.56
CA ASN A 879 22.79 5.73 -12.21
C ASN A 879 22.99 4.45 -11.38
N LEU A 880 23.93 4.49 -10.42
CA LEU A 880 24.22 3.37 -9.52
C LEU A 880 23.80 3.70 -8.09
N LEU A 881 23.12 2.77 -7.42
CA LEU A 881 22.81 2.81 -5.98
C LEU A 881 23.55 1.68 -5.27
N LEU A 882 24.16 2.01 -4.13
CA LEU A 882 25.01 1.12 -3.34
C LEU A 882 24.28 0.77 -2.04
N TYR A 883 23.96 -0.49 -1.84
CA TYR A 883 23.28 -0.99 -0.65
C TYR A 883 24.15 -1.97 0.12
N GLU A 884 23.78 -2.18 1.37
CA GLU A 884 24.22 -3.37 2.09
C GLU A 884 23.75 -4.65 1.37
N TYR A 885 24.57 -5.69 1.43
CA TYR A 885 24.27 -6.97 0.80
C TYR A 885 23.46 -7.86 1.74
N MET A 886 22.36 -8.42 1.23
CA MET A 886 21.48 -9.33 1.97
C MET A 886 21.75 -10.78 1.54
N PRO A 887 22.47 -11.58 2.35
CA PRO A 887 23.02 -12.88 1.95
C PRO A 887 21.96 -13.97 1.74
N ARG A 888 20.78 -13.86 2.39
CA ARG A 888 19.67 -14.82 2.21
C ARG A 888 18.69 -14.43 1.11
N GLY A 889 18.98 -13.36 0.36
CA GLY A 889 18.13 -12.90 -0.72
C GLY A 889 16.78 -12.37 -0.23
N SER A 890 15.76 -12.50 -1.08
CA SER A 890 14.41 -12.04 -0.75
C SER A 890 13.55 -13.14 -0.10
N LEU A 891 12.60 -12.73 0.73
CA LEU A 891 11.58 -13.63 1.27
C LEU A 891 10.79 -14.31 0.15
N GLY A 892 10.56 -13.61 -0.96
CA GLY A 892 9.89 -14.20 -2.13
C GLY A 892 10.67 -15.36 -2.75
N GLU A 893 11.99 -15.28 -2.83
CA GLU A 893 12.85 -16.39 -3.28
C GLU A 893 12.86 -17.55 -2.27
N LEU A 894 12.84 -17.26 -0.97
CA LEU A 894 12.77 -18.30 0.06
C LEU A 894 11.40 -19.01 0.11
N LEU A 895 10.31 -18.29 -0.17
CA LEU A 895 8.96 -18.84 -0.20
C LEU A 895 8.60 -19.52 -1.54
N HIS A 896 9.21 -19.09 -2.64
CA HIS A 896 8.77 -19.45 -4.00
C HIS A 896 9.89 -19.87 -4.97
N GLY A 897 11.16 -19.84 -4.54
CA GLY A 897 12.31 -20.22 -5.36
C GLY A 897 12.60 -21.72 -5.37
N GLU A 898 13.49 -22.14 -6.28
CA GLU A 898 13.84 -23.56 -6.52
C GLU A 898 14.51 -24.26 -5.32
N SER A 899 15.00 -23.49 -4.34
CA SER A 899 15.63 -23.96 -3.11
C SER A 899 14.77 -23.65 -1.87
N SER A 900 13.45 -23.78 -1.97
CA SER A 900 12.52 -23.44 -0.88
C SER A 900 12.76 -24.32 0.37
N SER A 901 13.53 -23.81 1.33
CA SER A 901 13.62 -24.40 2.67
C SER A 901 12.34 -24.11 3.43
N SER A 902 11.73 -25.11 4.07
CA SER A 902 10.55 -24.85 4.91
C SER A 902 10.96 -23.98 6.11
N LEU A 903 10.57 -22.70 6.09
CA LEU A 903 10.71 -21.83 7.25
C LEU A 903 9.82 -22.37 8.37
N ASP A 904 10.39 -22.62 9.54
CA ASP A 904 9.61 -22.94 10.73
C ASP A 904 8.76 -21.73 11.17
N TRP A 905 7.85 -21.96 12.10
CA TRP A 905 6.93 -20.92 12.56
C TRP A 905 7.64 -19.74 13.25
N GLU A 906 8.70 -20.02 14.01
CA GLU A 906 9.46 -19.00 14.74
C GLU A 906 10.16 -18.04 13.78
N THR A 907 10.77 -18.59 12.73
CA THR A 907 11.40 -17.82 11.66
C THR A 907 10.35 -17.01 10.89
N ARG A 908 9.19 -17.59 10.56
CA ARG A 908 8.09 -16.86 9.91
C ARG A 908 7.57 -15.71 10.76
N PHE A 909 7.41 -15.92 12.06
CA PHE A 909 6.98 -14.89 12.99
C PHE A 909 8.00 -13.75 13.07
N THR A 910 9.28 -14.07 13.17
CA THR A 910 10.38 -13.09 13.19
C THR A 910 10.41 -12.24 11.93
N ILE A 911 10.24 -12.87 10.77
CA ILE A 911 10.17 -12.18 9.47
C ILE A 911 8.95 -11.26 9.40
N ALA A 912 7.77 -11.75 9.79
CA ALA A 912 6.55 -10.96 9.77
C ALA A 912 6.62 -9.77 10.73
N LEU A 913 7.20 -9.98 11.92
CA LEU A 913 7.41 -8.94 12.91
C LEU A 913 8.40 -7.88 12.39
N GLY A 914 9.56 -8.29 11.87
CA GLY A 914 10.55 -7.35 11.34
C GLY A 914 10.04 -6.54 10.15
N ALA A 915 9.29 -7.16 9.24
CA ALA A 915 8.65 -6.44 8.14
C ALA A 915 7.60 -5.42 8.65
N ALA A 916 6.81 -5.81 9.65
CA ALA A 916 5.84 -4.93 10.28
C ALA A 916 6.51 -3.77 11.04
N GLU A 917 7.62 -4.00 11.72
CA GLU A 917 8.42 -2.99 12.41
C GLU A 917 9.05 -2.01 11.41
N GLY A 918 9.63 -2.49 10.32
CA GLY A 918 10.15 -1.66 9.23
C GLY A 918 9.06 -0.78 8.61
N LEU A 919 7.88 -1.34 8.34
CA LEU A 919 6.73 -0.59 7.85
C LEU A 919 6.18 0.41 8.86
N SER A 920 6.13 0.01 10.13
CA SER A 920 5.70 0.88 11.21
C SER A 920 6.60 2.11 11.28
N TYR A 921 7.92 1.90 11.20
CA TYR A 921 8.90 2.97 11.15
C TYR A 921 8.69 3.93 9.96
N LEU A 922 8.41 3.42 8.76
CA LEU A 922 8.14 4.28 7.59
C LEU A 922 6.86 5.11 7.74
N HIS A 923 5.80 4.50 8.27
CA HIS A 923 4.48 5.11 8.36
C HIS A 923 4.32 6.05 9.55
N HIS A 924 4.97 5.74 10.67
CA HIS A 924 4.75 6.40 11.95
C HIS A 924 5.95 7.26 12.36
N ASP A 925 7.18 6.78 12.11
CA ASP A 925 8.40 7.35 12.70
C ASP A 925 9.12 8.30 11.72
N CYS A 926 9.10 8.02 10.42
CA CYS A 926 9.70 8.86 9.40
C CYS A 926 8.95 10.20 9.19
N LYS A 927 9.69 11.32 9.10
CA LYS A 927 9.13 12.65 8.76
C LYS A 927 9.86 13.31 7.58
N PRO A 928 9.17 13.60 6.46
CA PRO A 928 7.74 13.38 6.23
C PRO A 928 7.43 11.87 6.14
N ARG A 929 6.19 11.47 6.44
CA ARG A 929 5.79 10.04 6.44
C ARG A 929 6.09 9.42 5.10
N ILE A 930 6.67 8.24 5.09
CA ILE A 930 7.04 7.56 3.86
C ILE A 930 6.05 6.43 3.65
N ILE A 931 5.27 6.50 2.58
CA ILE A 931 4.50 5.35 2.13
C ILE A 931 5.36 4.61 1.12
N HIS A 932 5.70 3.35 1.41
CA HIS A 932 6.55 2.54 0.56
C HIS A 932 5.94 2.30 -0.83
N ARG A 933 4.61 2.11 -0.89
CA ARG A 933 3.77 1.88 -2.10
C ARG A 933 4.10 0.62 -2.92
N ASP A 934 5.18 -0.10 -2.63
CA ASP A 934 5.52 -1.37 -3.29
C ASP A 934 5.93 -2.45 -2.28
N ILE A 935 5.02 -2.89 -1.41
CA ILE A 935 5.30 -3.93 -0.43
C ILE A 935 4.84 -5.28 -0.96
N LYS A 936 5.80 -6.18 -1.12
CA LYS A 936 5.63 -7.57 -1.60
C LYS A 936 6.77 -8.43 -1.04
N SER A 937 6.62 -9.74 -1.04
CA SER A 937 7.62 -10.68 -0.51
C SER A 937 9.01 -10.52 -1.16
N ASN A 938 9.09 -10.16 -2.44
CA ASN A 938 10.36 -9.89 -3.14
C ASN A 938 11.10 -8.64 -2.62
N ASN A 939 10.39 -7.72 -1.96
CA ASN A 939 10.94 -6.48 -1.40
C ASN A 939 11.22 -6.59 0.11
N ILE A 940 11.01 -7.77 0.69
CA ILE A 940 11.44 -8.09 2.06
C ILE A 940 12.72 -8.91 1.94
N LEU A 941 13.87 -8.29 2.19
CA LEU A 941 15.17 -8.96 2.13
C LEU A 941 15.55 -9.53 3.49
N LEU A 942 16.37 -10.58 3.50
CA LEU A 942 16.73 -11.31 4.70
C LEU A 942 18.24 -11.33 4.89
N ASP A 943 18.66 -11.00 6.11
CA ASP A 943 20.05 -11.08 6.53
C ASP A 943 20.45 -12.50 6.95
N ASP A 944 21.68 -12.67 7.47
CA ASP A 944 22.17 -13.98 7.92
C ASP A 944 21.33 -14.61 9.05
N ASN A 945 20.61 -13.80 9.83
CA ASN A 945 19.80 -14.19 10.98
C ASN A 945 18.29 -14.36 10.66
N PHE A 946 17.89 -14.26 9.39
CA PHE A 946 16.47 -14.20 8.97
C PHE A 946 15.73 -12.96 9.48
N GLU A 947 16.42 -11.88 9.84
CA GLU A 947 15.77 -10.61 10.13
C GLU A 947 15.31 -9.95 8.82
N ALA A 948 14.05 -9.53 8.81
CA ALA A 948 13.43 -8.88 7.67
C ALA A 948 13.86 -7.41 7.53
N HIS A 949 14.28 -7.05 6.32
CA HIS A 949 14.66 -5.71 5.92
C HIS A 949 13.84 -5.28 4.71
N VAL A 950 13.01 -4.25 4.85
CA VAL A 950 12.21 -3.70 3.75
C VAL A 950 13.13 -2.95 2.80
N GLY A 951 13.06 -3.28 1.51
CA GLY A 951 13.88 -2.72 0.43
C GLY A 951 13.06 -2.29 -0.79
N ASP A 952 13.76 -1.70 -1.77
CA ASP A 952 13.23 -1.15 -3.04
C ASP A 952 12.24 0.02 -2.87
N PHE A 953 12.80 1.21 -2.68
CA PHE A 953 12.05 2.44 -2.42
C PHE A 953 11.80 3.26 -3.69
N GLY A 954 11.92 2.65 -4.87
CA GLY A 954 11.75 3.34 -6.16
C GLY A 954 10.37 3.99 -6.33
N LEU A 955 9.34 3.41 -5.70
CA LEU A 955 7.99 3.95 -5.65
C LEU A 955 7.67 4.61 -4.30
N ALA A 956 8.61 4.75 -3.37
CA ALA A 956 8.31 5.38 -2.10
C ALA A 956 7.91 6.85 -2.28
N LYS A 957 6.92 7.30 -1.51
CA LYS A 957 6.50 8.71 -1.53
C LYS A 957 6.52 9.26 -0.13
N SER A 958 7.30 10.33 0.02
CA SER A 958 7.25 11.16 1.21
C SER A 958 5.98 11.99 1.15
N MET A 959 5.03 11.63 2.00
CA MET A 959 3.85 12.43 2.26
C MET A 959 4.32 13.59 3.12
N ARG A 960 4.54 14.77 2.50
CA ARG A 960 4.45 16.03 3.26
C ARG A 960 3.15 15.94 4.02
N THR A 961 3.26 15.92 5.33
CA THR A 961 2.17 15.48 6.20
C THR A 961 0.90 16.27 5.83
N PRO A 962 -0.24 15.56 5.67
CA PRO A 962 -1.51 16.15 5.27
C PRO A 962 -1.93 17.34 6.13
#